data_AF-A0AAV8WDK5-F1
#
_entry.id   AF-A0AAV8WDK5-F1
#
_cell.length_a   1.000
_cell.length_b   1.000
_cell.length_c   1.000
_cell.angle_alpha   90.00
_cell.angle_beta   90.00
_cell.angle_gamma   90.00
#
_symmetry.space_group_name_H-M   'P 1'
#
loop_
_entity.id
_entity.type
_entity.pdbx_description
1 polymer ?
#
loop_
_entity_poly.entity_id
_entity_poly.type
_entity_poly.pdbx_seq_one_letter_code
_entity_poly.pdbx_strand_id
1 'polypeptide(L)'
;MSHKTYDEEFRSTHELLTITLQKEPVQADRREERHLLATLYLRYILIANKLIVCVDQIVQPQKRILVRKLLEATLGRILELKSDLVEADLNEWTHCGDVMEELSLTPFDMELNVPSCFRKERREELSYKKGVIESVLSKLGYIDKAIEKAAMTEQQAILIIQTHERARQGRLRAQFMKEIKTMKEKSKPIATEETEEAKEGKLAVSLAAAVKIQKIWRGYAARRATRRRKVQEMFLIGMIPPPKTKSEEIEQDLENQKFREKLQEERRRDYEKSVTECRERLEKTQRGTVLEQLSDQIRSWLHEYKTQTGKIPEYTGSERSASRLMLSRQGTDSELSKSTSSKESKTKKEKAVKAVKESKSNEEEEELTSRAIVSTFVPELNLRKEEYDEVWKNKDESGNPRQFHDKLLIEQEQMADMETELRKVVDEMMVAELELLQDAYDKDRGHKTKRKSSKKARRTGKKSKKKKEKDLTPDRTTESLFEELVANGIIKKYRYPEVYLRDFLGERSYFPPAPYNAGKEPPVFLGDIRQVVNEYCILPLLTSHLHETTPHVKSVLVAGPKGSGKDMLVQAICTEVGATLFDLTPANIVGKYPGKSGLIMLLHLVVKVSRLLQPSIIYMDCAERPFVKKIPKTDKTDPKRLKKDLPKVVKNLSPEDRVMLIGVTSCPWDSDQKLLQQVYQKFLSIPRPNYSSRFSIWTHLLGQYMAVGWQFDTGVMTKISDGYTVGSIICTVNEVMTVKRMLQLRIHPLSPLELVNVLCKKTPVYKEEDEASEQWCSKVPIARRRARAVELLLEEQAELQAKQASAKTKKKS
;
A
#
# COMPACT_ATOMS: atom_id res chain seq x y z
N MET A 1 -4.42 -2.95 28.38
CA MET A 1 -3.40 -1.87 28.38
C MET A 1 -4.07 -0.56 28.74
N SER A 2 -3.45 0.24 29.60
CA SER A 2 -4.04 1.49 30.10
C SER A 2 -3.79 2.66 29.14
N HIS A 3 -4.62 3.71 29.15
CA HIS A 3 -4.41 4.89 28.30
C HIS A 3 -3.02 5.52 28.46
N LYS A 4 -2.48 5.51 29.69
CA LYS A 4 -1.15 6.04 30.02
C LYS A 4 -0.03 5.41 29.20
N THR A 5 -0.07 4.10 28.98
CA THR A 5 1.00 3.41 28.24
C THR A 5 1.03 3.86 26.77
N TYR A 6 -0.13 4.17 26.18
CA TYR A 6 -0.20 4.62 24.80
C TYR A 6 0.20 6.10 24.65
N ASP A 7 -0.09 6.92 25.64
CA ASP A 7 0.37 8.31 25.68
C ASP A 7 1.89 8.40 25.90
N GLU A 8 2.46 7.49 26.69
CA GLU A 8 3.91 7.31 26.85
C GLU A 8 4.57 6.85 25.54
N GLU A 9 3.99 5.86 24.85
CA GLU A 9 4.45 5.43 23.53
C GLU A 9 4.43 6.61 22.54
N PHE A 10 3.34 7.37 22.51
CA PHE A 10 3.24 8.54 21.62
C PHE A 10 4.25 9.64 21.99
N ARG A 11 4.44 9.93 23.29
CA ARG A 11 5.45 10.89 23.74
C ARG A 11 6.87 10.45 23.34
N SER A 12 7.18 9.16 23.50
CA SER A 12 8.45 8.59 23.04
C SER A 12 8.63 8.72 21.52
N THR A 13 7.58 8.51 20.72
CA THR A 13 7.65 8.72 19.26
C THR A 13 7.91 10.18 18.89
N HIS A 14 7.29 11.11 19.61
CA HIS A 14 7.44 12.55 19.38
C HIS A 14 8.85 13.04 19.75
N GLU A 15 9.43 12.52 20.83
CA GLU A 15 10.81 12.79 21.21
C GLU A 15 11.79 12.27 20.14
N LEU A 16 11.57 11.05 19.64
CA LEU A 16 12.35 10.50 18.53
C LEU A 16 12.24 11.37 17.27
N LEU A 17 11.04 11.81 16.93
CA LEU A 17 10.79 12.73 15.81
C LEU A 17 11.50 14.07 15.99
N THR A 18 11.53 14.59 17.21
CA THR A 18 12.25 15.82 17.56
C THR A 18 13.76 15.66 17.34
N ILE A 19 14.33 14.55 17.80
CA ILE A 19 15.74 14.23 17.64
C ILE A 19 16.10 14.03 16.16
N THR A 20 15.22 13.41 15.37
CA THR A 20 15.47 13.22 13.93
C THR A 20 15.45 14.54 13.17
N LEU A 21 14.49 15.41 13.44
CA LEU A 21 14.38 16.72 12.78
C LEU A 21 15.58 17.62 13.08
N GLN A 22 16.12 17.57 14.30
CA GLN A 22 17.34 18.30 14.67
C GLN A 22 18.60 17.81 13.92
N LYS A 23 18.59 16.56 13.43
CA LYS A 23 19.71 15.95 12.71
C LYS A 23 19.58 16.09 11.19
N GLU A 24 18.51 16.69 10.68
CA GLU A 24 18.37 16.91 9.25
C GLU A 24 19.23 18.10 8.78
N PRO A 25 20.03 17.93 7.71
CA PRO A 25 20.78 19.03 7.15
C PRO A 25 19.84 19.99 6.40
N VAL A 26 20.06 21.31 6.58
CA VAL A 26 19.26 22.36 5.92
C VAL A 26 19.49 22.38 4.40
N GLN A 27 20.71 22.06 3.97
CA GLN A 27 21.13 21.80 2.57
C GLN A 27 22.31 20.83 2.61
N ALA A 28 22.23 19.72 1.89
CA ALA A 28 23.32 18.74 1.78
C ALA A 28 23.61 18.40 0.32
N ASP A 29 24.89 18.22 -0.01
CA ASP A 29 25.33 17.71 -1.30
C ASP A 29 25.01 16.20 -1.40
N ARG A 30 24.11 15.87 -2.32
CA ARG A 30 23.39 14.57 -2.43
C ARG A 30 24.27 13.32 -2.54
N ARG A 31 25.54 13.46 -2.95
CA ARG A 31 26.43 12.33 -3.25
C ARG A 31 27.39 11.99 -2.11
N GLU A 32 27.70 12.96 -1.24
CA GLU A 32 28.68 12.78 -0.17
C GLU A 32 28.04 12.27 1.15
N GLU A 33 26.71 12.40 1.30
CA GLU A 33 25.99 12.06 2.54
C GLU A 33 25.00 10.88 2.40
N ARG A 34 25.27 9.90 1.53
CA ARG A 34 24.44 8.67 1.41
C ARG A 34 24.14 8.02 2.76
N HIS A 35 25.17 7.91 3.61
CA HIS A 35 25.05 7.29 4.94
C HIS A 35 24.05 8.04 5.85
N LEU A 36 24.09 9.37 5.82
CA LEU A 36 23.12 10.20 6.53
C LEU A 36 21.70 10.02 5.98
N LEU A 37 21.54 9.99 4.66
CA LEU A 37 20.24 9.75 4.02
C LEU A 37 19.66 8.38 4.41
N ALA A 38 20.49 7.33 4.42
CA ALA A 38 20.09 6.00 4.84
C ALA A 38 19.73 5.95 6.34
N THR A 39 20.49 6.65 7.18
CA THR A 39 20.20 6.82 8.61
C THR A 39 18.87 7.53 8.86
N LEU A 40 18.62 8.63 8.16
CA LEU A 40 17.35 9.35 8.24
C LEU A 40 16.19 8.48 7.77
N TYR A 41 16.34 7.82 6.62
CA TYR A 41 15.33 6.93 6.05
C TYR A 41 14.91 5.81 7.01
N LEU A 42 15.88 5.10 7.62
CA LEU A 42 15.55 4.06 8.61
C LEU A 42 14.89 4.64 9.86
N ARG A 43 15.36 5.78 10.38
CA ARG A 43 14.73 6.41 11.55
C ARG A 43 13.29 6.85 11.26
N TYR A 44 13.01 7.38 10.07
CA TYR A 44 11.64 7.71 9.69
C TYR A 44 10.76 6.48 9.52
N ILE A 45 11.28 5.34 9.03
CA ILE A 45 10.52 4.07 9.01
C ILE A 45 10.14 3.63 10.42
N LEU A 46 11.06 3.71 11.38
CA LEU A 46 10.77 3.40 12.80
C LEU A 46 9.67 4.32 13.36
N ILE A 47 9.78 5.62 13.11
CA ILE A 47 8.80 6.60 13.56
C ILE A 47 7.44 6.30 12.92
N ALA A 48 7.39 6.06 11.61
CA ALA A 48 6.15 5.72 10.91
C ALA A 48 5.51 4.44 11.46
N ASN A 49 6.29 3.39 11.70
CA ASN A 49 5.80 2.14 12.28
C ASN A 49 5.20 2.36 13.68
N LYS A 50 5.86 3.15 14.53
CA LYS A 50 5.31 3.47 15.86
C LYS A 50 4.09 4.39 15.77
N LEU A 51 4.07 5.37 14.86
CA LEU A 51 2.90 6.22 14.62
C LEU A 51 1.70 5.42 14.11
N ILE A 52 1.90 4.41 13.25
CA ILE A 52 0.83 3.50 12.82
C ILE A 52 0.20 2.80 14.02
N VAL A 53 1.04 2.28 14.94
CA VAL A 53 0.55 1.68 16.19
C VAL A 53 -0.22 2.73 17.00
N CYS A 54 0.32 3.93 17.19
CA CYS A 54 -0.35 5.01 17.92
C CYS A 54 -1.73 5.35 17.31
N VAL A 55 -1.85 5.49 15.99
CA VAL A 55 -3.12 5.78 15.30
C VAL A 55 -4.16 4.68 15.48
N ASP A 56 -3.72 3.42 15.52
CA ASP A 56 -4.60 2.28 15.75
C ASP A 56 -5.02 2.15 17.23
N GLN A 57 -4.21 2.65 18.17
CA GLN A 57 -4.50 2.60 19.62
C GLN A 57 -5.31 3.79 20.14
N ILE A 58 -5.09 5.00 19.62
CA ILE A 58 -5.76 6.22 20.11
C ILE A 58 -7.25 6.21 19.74
N VAL A 59 -8.12 6.43 20.72
CA VAL A 59 -9.58 6.53 20.54
C VAL A 59 -10.04 7.99 20.42
N GLN A 60 -9.33 8.92 21.07
CA GLN A 60 -9.67 10.34 21.04
C GLN A 60 -9.58 10.93 19.61
N PRO A 61 -10.67 11.53 19.07
CA PRO A 61 -10.74 11.90 17.65
C PRO A 61 -9.79 13.04 17.25
N GLN A 62 -9.69 14.12 18.04
CA GLN A 62 -8.82 15.27 17.74
C GLN A 62 -7.33 14.88 17.74
N LYS A 63 -6.87 14.23 18.81
CA LYS A 63 -5.52 13.69 18.93
C LYS A 63 -5.20 12.75 17.77
N ARG A 64 -6.14 11.86 17.41
CA ARG A 64 -5.99 10.95 16.27
C ARG A 64 -5.87 11.66 14.93
N ILE A 65 -6.60 12.76 14.69
CA ILE A 65 -6.47 13.55 13.45
C ILE A 65 -5.06 14.14 13.35
N LEU A 66 -4.51 14.66 14.46
CA LEU A 66 -3.14 15.16 14.52
C LEU A 66 -2.10 14.06 14.28
N VAL A 67 -2.21 12.90 14.95
CA VAL A 67 -1.29 11.77 14.72
C VAL A 67 -1.40 11.24 13.28
N ARG A 68 -2.61 11.20 12.71
CA ARG A 68 -2.82 10.80 11.30
C ARG A 68 -2.14 11.76 10.33
N LYS A 69 -2.25 13.06 10.58
CA LYS A 69 -1.58 14.14 9.84
C LYS A 69 -0.05 14.07 9.95
N LEU A 70 0.47 13.78 11.14
CA LEU A 70 1.90 13.52 11.37
C LEU A 70 2.37 12.29 10.59
N LEU A 71 1.60 11.18 10.68
CA LEU A 71 1.90 9.96 9.94
C LEU A 71 1.96 10.23 8.44
N GLU A 72 0.99 10.96 7.88
CA GLU A 72 1.00 11.34 6.47
C GLU A 72 2.27 12.11 6.09
N ALA A 73 2.64 13.15 6.84
CA ALA A 73 3.85 13.91 6.58
C ALA A 73 5.13 13.06 6.70
N THR A 74 5.20 12.12 7.67
CA THR A 74 6.35 11.21 7.79
C THR A 74 6.44 10.24 6.61
N LEU A 75 5.32 9.73 6.10
CA LEU A 75 5.29 8.86 4.92
C LEU A 75 5.72 9.63 3.67
N GLY A 76 5.29 10.89 3.53
CA GLY A 76 5.76 11.79 2.48
C GLY A 76 7.27 11.98 2.50
N ARG A 77 7.85 12.21 3.69
CA ARG A 77 9.31 12.34 3.87
C ARG A 77 10.07 11.05 3.55
N ILE A 78 9.53 9.89 3.90
CA ILE A 78 10.12 8.59 3.51
C ILE A 78 10.20 8.45 1.99
N LEU A 79 9.18 8.90 1.26
CA LEU A 79 9.14 8.84 -0.21
C LEU A 79 10.13 9.80 -0.85
N GLU A 80 10.30 11.01 -0.32
CA GLU A 80 11.36 11.94 -0.73
C GLU A 80 12.75 11.32 -0.51
N LEU A 81 13.03 10.86 0.72
CA LEU A 81 14.31 10.23 1.06
C LEU A 81 14.59 8.99 0.22
N LYS A 82 13.56 8.19 -0.08
CA LYS A 82 13.69 7.05 -0.98
C LYS A 82 14.08 7.50 -2.39
N SER A 83 13.47 8.56 -2.91
CA SER A 83 13.84 9.10 -4.22
C SER A 83 15.28 9.63 -4.23
N ASP A 84 15.68 10.32 -3.16
CA ASP A 84 17.04 10.83 -2.99
C ASP A 84 18.05 9.67 -2.91
N LEU A 85 17.75 8.60 -2.16
CA LEU A 85 18.58 7.39 -2.09
C LEU A 85 18.70 6.68 -3.44
N VAL A 86 17.61 6.61 -4.22
CA VAL A 86 17.63 6.00 -5.56
C VAL A 86 18.49 6.80 -6.54
N GLU A 87 18.48 8.13 -6.42
CA GLU A 87 19.37 9.01 -7.18
C GLU A 87 20.82 8.92 -6.71
N ALA A 88 21.05 8.84 -5.40
CA ALA A 88 22.37 8.74 -4.78
C ALA A 88 23.04 7.38 -4.98
N ASP A 89 22.26 6.30 -5.14
CA ASP A 89 22.74 4.93 -5.37
C ASP A 89 22.71 4.50 -6.84
N LEU A 90 21.99 5.25 -7.67
CA LEU A 90 21.60 4.85 -9.03
C LEU A 90 21.04 3.42 -9.06
N ASN A 91 20.26 3.05 -8.05
CA ASN A 91 19.65 1.73 -7.88
C ASN A 91 18.23 1.88 -7.32
N GLU A 92 17.29 1.04 -7.78
CA GLU A 92 15.94 1.03 -7.22
C GLU A 92 15.87 0.40 -5.82
N TRP A 93 16.85 -0.45 -5.47
CA TRP A 93 16.93 -1.19 -4.22
C TRP A 93 17.76 -0.45 -3.17
N THR A 94 17.20 -0.30 -1.97
CA THR A 94 17.87 0.34 -0.83
C THR A 94 18.51 -0.70 0.08
N HIS A 95 19.84 -0.79 0.00
CA HIS A 95 20.68 -1.61 0.87
C HIS A 95 21.19 -0.76 2.03
N CYS A 96 20.82 -1.14 3.27
CA CYS A 96 21.09 -0.36 4.48
C CYS A 96 21.64 -1.24 5.62
N GLY A 97 22.33 -2.34 5.29
CA GLY A 97 22.83 -3.29 6.30
C GLY A 97 23.86 -2.69 7.26
N ASP A 98 24.68 -1.77 6.77
CA ASP A 98 25.65 -0.97 7.53
C ASP A 98 24.98 -0.09 8.59
N VAL A 99 23.99 0.69 8.19
CA VAL A 99 23.25 1.60 9.07
C VAL A 99 22.38 0.84 10.08
N MET A 100 21.89 -0.35 9.71
CA MET A 100 21.14 -1.22 10.60
C MET A 100 21.98 -1.65 11.81
N GLU A 101 23.24 -2.02 11.59
CA GLU A 101 24.18 -2.41 12.65
C GLU A 101 24.46 -1.22 13.58
N GLU A 102 24.70 -0.04 13.03
CA GLU A 102 24.93 1.18 13.82
C GLU A 102 23.74 1.59 14.69
N LEU A 103 22.51 1.43 14.18
CA LEU A 103 21.29 1.74 14.92
C LEU A 103 20.81 0.58 15.82
N SER A 104 21.50 -0.57 15.80
CA SER A 104 21.13 -1.78 16.56
C SER A 104 19.67 -2.21 16.35
N LEU A 105 19.19 -2.11 15.10
CA LEU A 105 17.79 -2.41 14.75
C LEU A 105 17.59 -3.88 14.39
N THR A 106 16.38 -4.39 14.64
CA THR A 106 16.03 -5.73 14.15
C THR A 106 15.56 -5.67 12.70
N PRO A 107 15.70 -6.78 11.94
CA PRO A 107 15.17 -6.89 10.57
C PRO A 107 13.70 -6.51 10.40
N PHE A 108 12.86 -6.82 11.40
CA PHE A 108 11.43 -6.53 11.37
C PHE A 108 11.15 -5.02 11.48
N ASP A 109 12.03 -4.27 12.15
CA ASP A 109 11.87 -2.84 12.34
C ASP A 109 12.18 -2.04 11.05
N MET A 110 12.95 -2.62 10.12
CA MET A 110 13.28 -2.03 8.82
C MET A 110 12.12 -2.09 7.81
N GLU A 111 11.12 -2.93 8.06
CA GLU A 111 9.99 -3.09 7.16
C GLU A 111 8.93 -2.05 7.46
N LEU A 112 8.60 -1.25 6.45
CA LEU A 112 7.51 -0.29 6.58
C LEU A 112 6.17 -1.03 6.52
N ASN A 113 5.42 -0.95 7.61
CA ASN A 113 4.06 -1.48 7.67
C ASN A 113 3.11 -0.59 6.87
N VAL A 114 2.18 -1.20 6.13
CA VAL A 114 1.09 -0.46 5.47
C VAL A 114 0.14 0.08 6.55
N PRO A 115 -0.10 1.39 6.63
CA PRO A 115 -1.04 1.96 7.60
C PRO A 115 -2.47 1.50 7.33
N SER A 116 -3.07 0.79 8.28
CA SER A 116 -4.43 0.26 8.13
C SER A 116 -5.51 1.35 8.21
N CYS A 117 -5.19 2.49 8.82
CA CYS A 117 -6.11 3.60 9.09
C CYS A 117 -6.74 4.20 7.82
N PHE A 118 -5.97 4.46 6.77
CA PHE A 118 -6.48 5.06 5.52
C PHE A 118 -7.47 4.17 4.78
N ARG A 119 -7.33 2.84 4.92
CA ARG A 119 -8.29 1.88 4.36
C ARG A 119 -9.54 1.77 5.22
N LYS A 120 -9.39 1.78 6.55
CA LYS A 120 -10.51 1.74 7.50
C LYS A 120 -11.43 2.95 7.33
N GLU A 121 -10.87 4.14 7.11
CA GLU A 121 -11.65 5.36 6.85
C GLU A 121 -12.57 5.25 5.63
N ARG A 122 -12.11 4.57 4.57
CA ARG A 122 -12.86 4.36 3.32
C ARG A 122 -13.66 3.05 3.29
N ARG A 123 -13.83 2.37 4.42
CA ARG A 123 -14.45 1.03 4.48
C ARG A 123 -15.88 1.03 3.93
N GLU A 124 -16.68 2.04 4.28
CA GLU A 124 -18.07 2.18 3.82
C GLU A 124 -18.14 2.39 2.30
N GLU A 125 -17.30 3.27 1.75
CA GLU A 125 -17.19 3.51 0.31
C GLU A 125 -16.76 2.26 -0.46
N LEU A 126 -15.76 1.53 0.06
CA LEU A 126 -15.26 0.30 -0.55
C LEU A 126 -16.33 -0.79 -0.54
N SER A 127 -17.11 -0.89 0.52
CA SER A 127 -18.24 -1.82 0.62
C SER A 127 -19.33 -1.48 -0.39
N TYR A 128 -19.69 -0.20 -0.53
CA TYR A 128 -20.65 0.26 -1.53
C TYR A 128 -20.19 -0.07 -2.95
N LYS A 129 -18.95 0.28 -3.32
CA LYS A 129 -18.38 -0.04 -4.64
C LYS A 129 -18.40 -1.54 -4.93
N LYS A 130 -18.04 -2.38 -3.94
CA LYS A 130 -18.12 -3.85 -4.07
C LYS A 130 -19.54 -4.32 -4.31
N GLY A 131 -20.52 -3.82 -3.56
CA GLY A 131 -21.93 -4.15 -3.75
C GLY A 131 -22.45 -3.78 -5.13
N VAL A 132 -22.06 -2.62 -5.67
CA VAL A 132 -22.43 -2.22 -7.05
C VAL A 132 -21.84 -3.20 -8.07
N ILE A 133 -20.55 -3.53 -7.98
CA ILE A 133 -19.91 -4.50 -8.88
C ILE A 133 -20.60 -5.87 -8.81
N GLU A 134 -20.91 -6.34 -7.60
CA GLU A 134 -21.60 -7.61 -7.38
C GLU A 134 -23.02 -7.60 -7.96
N SER A 135 -23.75 -6.50 -7.81
CA SER A 135 -25.08 -6.35 -8.39
C SER A 135 -25.05 -6.42 -9.93
N VAL A 136 -24.07 -5.76 -10.56
CA VAL A 136 -23.91 -5.75 -12.02
C VAL A 136 -23.48 -7.13 -12.53
N LEU A 137 -22.50 -7.76 -11.88
CA LEU A 137 -22.06 -9.11 -12.26
C LEU A 137 -23.16 -10.17 -12.04
N SER A 138 -24.00 -9.98 -11.02
CA SER A 138 -25.17 -10.84 -10.77
C SER A 138 -26.24 -10.67 -11.86
N LYS A 139 -26.53 -9.43 -12.29
CA LYS A 139 -27.44 -9.16 -13.42
C LYS A 139 -26.96 -9.82 -14.72
N LEU A 140 -25.64 -9.87 -14.93
CA LEU A 140 -25.02 -10.46 -16.12
C LEU A 140 -24.86 -11.99 -16.05
N GLY A 141 -25.14 -12.62 -14.90
CA GLY A 141 -25.04 -14.08 -14.72
C GLY A 141 -23.61 -14.62 -14.62
N TYR A 142 -22.60 -13.77 -14.37
CA TYR A 142 -21.21 -14.22 -14.17
C TYR A 142 -20.93 -14.75 -12.76
N ILE A 143 -21.77 -14.36 -11.81
CA ILE A 143 -21.76 -14.92 -10.45
C ILE A 143 -22.98 -15.83 -10.40
N ASP A 144 -22.74 -17.15 -10.31
CA ASP A 144 -23.77 -18.05 -9.82
C ASP A 144 -24.25 -17.46 -8.51
N LYS A 145 -25.53 -17.05 -8.43
CA LYS A 145 -26.13 -16.66 -7.15
C LYS A 145 -25.69 -17.72 -6.17
N ALA A 146 -24.93 -17.33 -5.14
CA ALA A 146 -24.56 -18.25 -4.07
C ALA A 146 -25.85 -18.96 -3.75
N ILE A 147 -25.88 -20.28 -3.95
CA ILE A 147 -27.08 -21.05 -3.67
C ILE A 147 -27.28 -20.79 -2.20
N GLU A 148 -28.19 -19.86 -1.87
CA GLU A 148 -28.67 -19.67 -0.53
C GLU A 148 -29.13 -21.07 -0.20
N LYS A 149 -28.38 -21.73 0.68
CA LYS A 149 -28.81 -23.02 1.20
C LYS A 149 -30.14 -22.68 1.84
N ALA A 150 -31.22 -22.98 1.13
CA ALA A 150 -32.56 -22.71 1.60
C ALA A 150 -32.58 -23.19 3.04
N ALA A 151 -32.92 -22.29 3.98
CA ALA A 151 -32.94 -22.63 5.39
C ALA A 151 -33.68 -23.97 5.49
N MET A 152 -33.00 -25.02 5.97
CA MET A 152 -33.59 -26.35 5.94
C MET A 152 -34.91 -26.25 6.67
N THR A 153 -36.01 -26.54 5.97
CA THR A 153 -37.33 -26.55 6.60
C THR A 153 -37.29 -27.57 7.73
N GLU A 154 -38.02 -27.33 8.81
CA GLU A 154 -38.06 -28.25 9.95
C GLU A 154 -38.38 -29.69 9.49
N GLN A 155 -39.25 -29.83 8.49
CA GLN A 155 -39.57 -31.12 7.86
C GLN A 155 -38.37 -31.79 7.19
N GLN A 156 -37.55 -31.04 6.43
CA GLN A 156 -36.32 -31.57 5.81
C GLN A 156 -35.28 -31.95 6.88
N ALA A 157 -35.14 -31.13 7.92
CA ALA A 157 -34.28 -31.45 9.06
C ALA A 157 -34.74 -32.73 9.77
N ILE A 158 -36.04 -32.88 10.02
CA ILE A 158 -36.65 -34.09 10.59
C ILE A 158 -36.41 -35.30 9.67
N LEU A 159 -36.57 -35.16 8.36
CA LEU A 159 -36.33 -36.24 7.40
C LEU A 159 -34.86 -36.69 7.41
N ILE A 160 -33.92 -35.75 7.48
CA ILE A 160 -32.48 -36.06 7.59
C ILE A 160 -32.21 -36.77 8.91
N ILE A 161 -32.71 -36.27 10.03
CA ILE A 161 -32.57 -36.91 11.34
C ILE A 161 -33.16 -38.33 11.32
N GLN A 162 -34.36 -38.50 10.77
CA GLN A 162 -35.03 -39.80 10.67
C GLN A 162 -34.31 -40.76 9.72
N THR A 163 -33.71 -40.29 8.63
CA THR A 163 -32.93 -41.15 7.71
C THR A 163 -31.62 -41.58 8.35
N HIS A 164 -30.92 -40.68 9.06
CA HIS A 164 -29.74 -41.03 9.83
C HIS A 164 -30.08 -41.96 11.01
N GLU A 165 -31.21 -41.77 11.69
CA GLU A 165 -31.65 -42.66 12.77
C GLU A 165 -32.11 -44.01 12.21
N ARG A 166 -32.81 -44.06 11.07
CA ARG A 166 -33.10 -45.32 10.36
C ARG A 166 -31.83 -46.03 9.92
N ALA A 167 -30.82 -45.31 9.45
CA ALA A 167 -29.52 -45.88 9.09
C ALA A 167 -28.74 -46.37 10.33
N ARG A 168 -28.82 -45.67 11.46
CA ARG A 168 -28.26 -46.11 12.74
C ARG A 168 -28.96 -47.36 13.24
N GLN A 169 -30.29 -47.39 13.26
CA GLN A 169 -31.06 -48.57 13.61
C GLN A 169 -30.82 -49.72 12.64
N GLY A 170 -30.68 -49.45 11.34
CA GLY A 170 -30.32 -50.44 10.34
C GLY A 170 -28.95 -51.07 10.62
N ARG A 171 -27.96 -50.26 11.00
CA ARG A 171 -26.64 -50.76 11.43
C ARG A 171 -26.72 -51.59 12.71
N LEU A 172 -27.46 -51.13 13.71
CA LEU A 172 -27.69 -51.87 14.95
C LEU A 172 -28.41 -53.19 14.70
N ARG A 173 -29.47 -53.20 13.89
CA ARG A 173 -30.19 -54.42 13.51
C ARG A 173 -29.32 -55.35 12.68
N ALA A 174 -28.52 -54.83 11.75
CA ALA A 174 -27.58 -55.65 10.97
C ALA A 174 -26.52 -56.28 11.89
N GLN A 175 -26.02 -55.55 12.87
CA GLN A 175 -25.11 -56.07 13.88
C GLN A 175 -25.80 -57.14 14.75
N PHE A 176 -27.02 -56.88 15.20
CA PHE A 176 -27.83 -57.82 15.99
C PHE A 176 -28.19 -59.09 15.19
N MET A 177 -28.55 -58.96 13.91
CA MET A 177 -28.81 -60.08 13.02
C MET A 177 -27.54 -60.87 12.71
N LYS A 178 -26.40 -60.19 12.60
CA LYS A 178 -25.09 -60.83 12.49
C LYS A 178 -24.76 -61.60 13.78
N GLU A 179 -25.05 -61.04 14.95
CA GLU A 179 -24.90 -61.72 16.24
C GLU A 179 -25.84 -62.94 16.33
N ILE A 180 -27.13 -62.81 15.98
CA ILE A 180 -28.07 -63.94 15.91
C ILE A 180 -27.60 -65.00 14.92
N LYS A 181 -27.07 -64.61 13.75
CA LYS A 181 -26.52 -65.55 12.78
C LYS A 181 -25.30 -66.27 13.35
N THR A 182 -24.39 -65.57 14.02
CA THR A 182 -23.26 -66.20 14.71
C THR A 182 -23.70 -67.08 15.87
N MET A 183 -24.79 -66.73 16.58
CA MET A 183 -25.39 -67.55 17.63
C MET A 183 -26.09 -68.77 17.05
N LYS A 184 -26.76 -68.67 15.90
CA LYS A 184 -27.34 -69.78 15.14
C LYS A 184 -26.29 -70.69 14.51
N GLU A 185 -25.18 -70.14 14.07
CA GLU A 185 -24.02 -70.91 13.59
C GLU A 185 -23.33 -71.61 14.77
N LYS A 186 -23.30 -71.00 15.96
CA LYS A 186 -22.86 -71.65 17.22
C LYS A 186 -23.88 -72.65 17.76
N SER A 187 -25.17 -72.46 17.51
CA SER A 187 -26.28 -73.31 17.97
C SER A 187 -26.71 -74.34 16.93
N LYS A 188 -26.09 -74.37 15.74
CA LYS A 188 -26.22 -75.50 14.83
C LYS A 188 -25.60 -76.69 15.57
N PRO A 189 -26.38 -77.71 15.94
CA PRO A 189 -25.84 -78.87 16.59
C PRO A 189 -24.93 -79.57 15.59
N ILE A 190 -23.63 -79.64 15.91
CA ILE A 190 -22.78 -80.72 15.41
C ILE A 190 -23.48 -81.99 15.87
N ALA A 191 -23.85 -82.84 14.91
CA ALA A 191 -24.48 -84.13 15.17
C ALA A 191 -23.69 -84.88 16.27
N THR A 192 -24.40 -85.27 17.33
CA THR A 192 -24.28 -86.51 18.12
C THR A 192 -22.95 -87.27 17.92
N GLU A 193 -22.08 -87.50 18.90
CA GLU A 193 -22.15 -87.73 20.36
C GLU A 193 -20.83 -87.13 20.97
N GLU A 194 -20.70 -86.57 22.17
CA GLU A 194 -20.59 -87.21 23.49
C GLU A 194 -20.34 -86.11 24.56
N THR A 195 -20.80 -86.40 25.80
CA THR A 195 -20.36 -85.97 27.15
C THR A 195 -20.33 -84.49 27.59
N GLU A 196 -20.79 -84.27 28.83
CA GLU A 196 -20.83 -82.98 29.54
C GLU A 196 -19.45 -82.35 29.78
N GLU A 197 -18.36 -83.12 29.65
CA GLU A 197 -16.97 -82.63 29.68
C GLU A 197 -16.65 -81.68 28.51
N ALA A 198 -17.32 -81.81 27.37
CA ALA A 198 -17.11 -80.95 26.20
C ALA A 198 -17.70 -79.53 26.37
N LYS A 199 -18.66 -79.33 27.30
CA LYS A 199 -19.17 -77.99 27.64
C LYS A 199 -18.15 -77.22 28.48
N GLU A 200 -17.49 -77.87 29.44
CA GLU A 200 -16.35 -77.28 30.16
C GLU A 200 -15.18 -77.03 29.22
N GLY A 201 -14.88 -77.94 28.29
CA GLY A 201 -13.87 -77.74 27.25
C GLY A 201 -14.16 -76.56 26.32
N LYS A 202 -15.41 -76.39 25.84
CA LYS A 202 -15.79 -75.23 25.01
C LYS A 202 -15.81 -73.92 25.80
N LEU A 203 -16.22 -73.93 27.07
CA LEU A 203 -16.08 -72.78 27.98
C LEU A 203 -14.61 -72.45 28.23
N ALA A 204 -13.75 -73.45 28.44
CA ALA A 204 -12.31 -73.28 28.61
C ALA A 204 -11.65 -72.75 27.33
N VAL A 205 -12.06 -73.21 26.15
CA VAL A 205 -11.57 -72.69 24.85
C VAL A 205 -12.08 -71.27 24.60
N SER A 206 -13.34 -70.97 24.94
CA SER A 206 -13.91 -69.61 24.86
C SER A 206 -13.23 -68.66 25.85
N LEU A 207 -12.96 -69.12 27.07
CA LEU A 207 -12.21 -68.38 28.09
C LEU A 207 -10.76 -68.19 27.66
N ALA A 208 -10.10 -69.21 27.10
CA ALA A 208 -8.74 -69.10 26.57
C ALA A 208 -8.66 -68.14 25.37
N ALA A 209 -9.66 -68.14 24.49
CA ALA A 209 -9.78 -67.18 23.40
C ALA A 209 -10.03 -65.75 23.92
N ALA A 210 -10.94 -65.59 24.90
CA ALA A 210 -11.19 -64.31 25.57
C ALA A 210 -9.93 -63.79 26.27
N VAL A 211 -9.17 -64.65 26.96
CA VAL A 211 -7.90 -64.31 27.60
C VAL A 211 -6.85 -63.92 26.57
N LYS A 212 -6.76 -64.60 25.41
CA LYS A 212 -5.87 -64.19 24.31
C LYS A 212 -6.24 -62.82 23.75
N ILE A 213 -7.52 -62.56 23.50
CA ILE A 213 -7.99 -61.26 22.99
C ILE A 213 -7.75 -60.16 24.03
N GLN A 214 -8.09 -60.41 25.29
CA GLN A 214 -7.85 -59.47 26.40
C GLN A 214 -6.35 -59.20 26.58
N LYS A 215 -5.49 -60.21 26.45
CA LYS A 215 -4.02 -60.05 26.51
C LYS A 215 -3.52 -59.17 25.36
N ILE A 216 -3.99 -59.39 24.14
CA ILE A 216 -3.62 -58.58 22.97
C ILE A 216 -4.13 -57.14 23.14
N TRP A 217 -5.38 -56.95 23.57
CA TRP A 217 -5.97 -55.63 23.78
C TRP A 217 -5.30 -54.88 24.92
N ARG A 218 -5.08 -55.52 26.07
CA ARG A 218 -4.33 -54.94 27.20
C ARG A 218 -2.90 -54.59 26.78
N GLY A 219 -2.24 -55.45 26.00
CA GLY A 219 -0.92 -55.17 25.43
C GLY A 219 -0.92 -53.99 24.45
N TYR A 220 -1.94 -53.88 23.59
CA TYR A 220 -2.11 -52.74 22.70
C TYR A 220 -2.39 -51.44 23.46
N ALA A 221 -3.32 -51.48 24.43
CA ALA A 221 -3.67 -50.36 25.28
C ALA A 221 -2.46 -49.89 26.09
N ALA A 222 -1.69 -50.82 26.68
CA ALA A 222 -0.45 -50.54 27.38
C ALA A 222 0.58 -49.89 26.44
N ARG A 223 0.88 -50.48 25.28
CA ARG A 223 1.82 -49.89 24.30
C ARG A 223 1.38 -48.49 23.85
N ARG A 224 0.08 -48.27 23.64
CA ARG A 224 -0.48 -46.96 23.29
C ARG A 224 -0.33 -45.95 24.43
N ALA A 225 -0.59 -46.37 25.67
CA ALA A 225 -0.39 -45.57 26.86
C ALA A 225 1.09 -45.23 27.09
N THR A 226 2.00 -46.21 26.97
CA THR A 226 3.44 -46.00 27.06
C THR A 226 3.95 -45.07 25.98
N ARG A 227 3.48 -45.19 24.72
CA ARG A 227 3.81 -44.24 23.65
C ARG A 227 3.34 -42.82 23.99
N ARG A 228 2.13 -42.66 24.51
CA ARG A 228 1.62 -41.35 24.96
C ARG A 228 2.46 -40.78 26.10
N ARG A 229 2.79 -41.58 27.12
CA ARG A 229 3.64 -41.17 28.24
C ARG A 229 5.03 -40.78 27.77
N LYS A 230 5.66 -41.55 26.89
CA LYS A 230 6.97 -41.22 26.31
C LYS A 230 6.94 -39.90 25.54
N VAL A 231 5.86 -39.64 24.79
CA VAL A 231 5.67 -38.37 24.09
C VAL A 231 5.44 -37.22 25.08
N GLN A 232 4.66 -37.42 26.14
CA GLN A 232 4.46 -36.44 27.21
C GLN A 232 5.74 -36.14 27.99
N GLU A 233 6.55 -37.16 28.26
CA GLU A 233 7.87 -37.02 28.88
C GLU A 233 8.82 -36.27 27.96
N MET A 234 8.83 -36.56 26.66
CA MET A 234 9.58 -35.78 25.67
C MET A 234 9.10 -34.33 25.57
N PHE A 235 7.80 -34.05 25.76
CA PHE A 235 7.27 -32.69 25.89
C PHE A 235 7.77 -32.01 27.17
N LEU A 236 7.73 -32.72 28.30
CA LEU A 236 8.13 -32.21 29.62
C LEU A 236 9.63 -31.91 29.70
N ILE A 237 10.48 -32.78 29.13
CA ILE A 237 11.93 -32.60 29.06
C ILE A 237 12.31 -31.51 28.03
N GLY A 238 11.39 -31.11 27.14
CA GLY A 238 11.64 -30.11 26.10
C GLY A 238 12.36 -30.66 24.86
N MET A 239 12.48 -31.98 24.72
CA MET A 239 13.01 -32.61 23.50
C MET A 239 12.05 -32.46 22.30
N ILE A 240 10.76 -32.38 22.59
CA ILE A 240 9.71 -32.01 21.64
C ILE A 240 9.08 -30.76 22.26
N PRO A 241 9.14 -29.56 21.65
CA PRO A 241 8.30 -28.43 22.10
C PRO A 241 6.78 -28.79 22.22
N PRO A 242 5.89 -27.97 22.79
CA PRO A 242 4.45 -28.22 22.76
C PRO A 242 3.82 -27.90 21.38
N PRO A 243 2.81 -28.65 20.87
CA PRO A 243 2.14 -28.31 19.61
C PRO A 243 1.69 -26.85 19.65
N LYS A 244 1.88 -26.10 18.55
CA LYS A 244 1.47 -24.71 18.45
C LYS A 244 -0.05 -24.62 18.68
N THR A 245 -0.48 -24.40 19.91
CA THR A 245 -1.84 -23.98 20.23
C THR A 245 -1.98 -22.54 19.81
N LYS A 246 -3.15 -22.17 19.28
CA LYS A 246 -3.48 -20.75 19.14
C LYS A 246 -3.42 -20.15 20.55
N SER A 247 -2.59 -19.13 20.75
CA SER A 247 -2.53 -18.47 22.05
C SER A 247 -3.87 -17.77 22.29
N GLU A 248 -4.51 -18.05 23.43
CA GLU A 248 -5.74 -17.37 23.84
C GLU A 248 -5.53 -15.85 23.88
N GLU A 249 -4.31 -15.41 24.19
CA GLU A 249 -3.90 -14.00 24.20
C GLU A 249 -4.03 -13.35 22.82
N ILE A 250 -3.65 -14.05 21.74
CA ILE A 250 -3.76 -13.52 20.37
C ILE A 250 -5.23 -13.35 19.97
N GLU A 251 -6.09 -14.29 20.39
CA GLU A 251 -7.52 -14.20 20.12
C GLU A 251 -8.17 -13.05 20.89
N GLN A 252 -7.82 -12.89 22.18
CA GLN A 252 -8.26 -11.76 22.99
C GLN A 252 -7.77 -10.42 22.41
N ASP A 253 -6.52 -10.35 21.94
CA ASP A 253 -5.98 -9.13 21.31
C ASP A 253 -6.70 -8.78 20.00
N LEU A 254 -7.06 -9.77 19.19
CA LEU A 254 -7.86 -9.57 17.97
C LEU A 254 -9.28 -9.10 18.29
N GLU A 255 -9.90 -9.64 19.34
CA GLU A 255 -11.21 -9.18 19.82
C GLU A 255 -11.15 -7.75 20.36
N ASN A 256 -10.14 -7.44 21.17
CA ASN A 256 -9.87 -6.10 21.68
C ASN A 256 -9.63 -5.10 20.55
N GLN A 257 -8.90 -5.50 19.50
CA GLN A 257 -8.68 -4.68 18.31
C GLN A 257 -10.01 -4.38 17.60
N LYS A 258 -10.87 -5.38 17.37
CA LYS A 258 -12.18 -5.17 16.75
C LYS A 258 -13.10 -4.29 17.60
N PHE A 259 -13.07 -4.46 18.93
CA PHE A 259 -13.83 -3.62 19.85
C PHE A 259 -13.37 -2.16 19.78
N ARG A 260 -12.05 -1.91 19.81
CA ARG A 260 -11.47 -0.57 19.65
C ARG A 260 -11.86 0.07 18.32
N GLU A 261 -11.84 -0.69 17.23
CA GLU A 261 -12.25 -0.18 15.91
C GLU A 261 -13.70 0.34 15.91
N LYS A 262 -14.63 -0.38 16.52
CA LYS A 262 -16.02 0.07 16.64
C LYS A 262 -16.13 1.34 17.47
N LEU A 263 -15.46 1.37 18.62
CA LEU A 263 -15.47 2.53 19.52
C LEU A 263 -14.89 3.77 18.83
N GLN A 264 -13.83 3.61 18.04
CA GLN A 264 -13.23 4.68 17.24
C GLN A 264 -14.20 5.27 16.21
N GLU A 265 -14.99 4.43 15.53
CA GLU A 265 -16.01 4.90 14.58
C GLU A 265 -17.13 5.66 15.29
N GLU A 266 -17.59 5.17 16.45
CA GLU A 266 -18.58 5.87 17.28
C GLU A 266 -18.07 7.25 17.72
N ARG A 267 -16.85 7.33 18.25
CA ARG A 267 -16.24 8.60 18.69
C ARG A 267 -16.04 9.61 17.56
N ARG A 268 -15.72 9.14 16.35
CA ARG A 268 -15.63 9.99 15.17
C ARG A 268 -16.98 10.60 14.84
N ARG A 269 -18.05 9.78 14.79
CA ARG A 269 -19.41 10.25 14.51
C ARG A 269 -19.89 11.23 15.58
N ASP A 270 -19.57 11.00 16.85
CA ASP A 270 -19.90 11.92 17.94
C ASP A 270 -19.17 13.28 17.80
N TYR A 271 -17.89 13.25 17.39
CA TYR A 271 -17.11 14.46 17.12
C TYR A 271 -17.67 15.25 15.94
N GLU A 272 -17.96 14.60 14.81
CA GLU A 272 -18.52 15.26 13.61
C GLU A 272 -19.86 15.95 13.93
N LYS A 273 -20.75 15.28 14.68
CA LYS A 273 -22.00 15.89 15.15
C LYS A 273 -21.75 17.11 16.04
N SER A 274 -20.81 17.00 16.97
CA SER A 274 -20.50 18.09 17.89
C SER A 274 -19.86 19.30 17.18
N VAL A 275 -19.08 19.07 16.13
CA VAL A 275 -18.57 20.15 15.25
C VAL A 275 -19.72 20.87 14.56
N THR A 276 -20.66 20.12 13.96
CA THR A 276 -21.83 20.73 13.29
C THR A 276 -22.72 21.50 14.27
N GLU A 277 -23.01 20.93 15.44
CA GLU A 277 -23.80 21.58 16.49
C GLU A 277 -23.12 22.84 17.04
N CYS A 278 -21.80 22.79 17.26
CA CYS A 278 -21.03 23.96 17.68
C CYS A 278 -21.07 25.06 16.63
N ARG A 279 -20.86 24.74 15.35
CA ARG A 279 -20.89 25.72 14.26
C ARG A 279 -22.26 26.38 14.13
N GLU A 280 -23.35 25.60 14.13
CA GLU A 280 -24.71 26.15 14.09
C GLU A 280 -25.02 27.07 15.28
N ARG A 281 -24.51 26.73 16.47
CA ARG A 281 -24.67 27.57 17.66
C ARG A 281 -23.90 28.89 17.50
N LEU A 282 -22.64 28.83 17.07
CA LEU A 282 -21.79 30.02 16.87
C LEU A 282 -22.37 30.95 15.79
N GLU A 283 -22.88 30.39 14.69
CA GLU A 283 -23.55 31.16 13.63
C GLU A 283 -24.78 31.93 14.14
N LYS A 284 -25.53 31.35 15.08
CA LYS A 284 -26.71 32.00 15.68
C LYS A 284 -26.34 33.07 16.72
N THR A 285 -25.32 32.84 17.53
CA THR A 285 -25.00 33.70 18.67
C THR A 285 -23.96 34.78 18.37
N GLN A 286 -22.87 34.43 17.68
CA GLN A 286 -21.64 35.24 17.63
C GLN A 286 -21.36 35.83 16.25
N ARG A 287 -22.06 35.39 15.19
CA ARG A 287 -21.85 35.89 13.82
C ARG A 287 -21.98 37.41 13.70
N GLY A 288 -23.02 38.00 14.29
CA GLY A 288 -23.23 39.45 14.25
C GLY A 288 -22.11 40.20 14.97
N THR A 289 -21.75 39.74 16.16
CA THR A 289 -20.72 40.36 17.01
C THR A 289 -19.35 40.33 16.35
N VAL A 290 -18.96 39.21 15.74
CA VAL A 290 -17.68 39.07 15.04
C VAL A 290 -17.65 39.95 13.78
N LEU A 291 -18.76 40.04 13.04
CA LEU A 291 -18.84 40.89 11.85
C LEU A 291 -18.66 42.36 12.19
N GLU A 292 -19.31 42.83 13.25
CA GLU A 292 -19.13 44.21 13.76
C GLU A 292 -17.68 44.45 14.17
N GLN A 293 -17.11 43.57 15.00
CA GLN A 293 -15.71 43.67 15.45
C GLN A 293 -14.71 43.72 14.29
N LEU A 294 -14.87 42.85 13.29
CA LEU A 294 -14.00 42.83 12.10
C LEU A 294 -14.18 44.11 11.26
N SER A 295 -15.40 44.59 11.09
CA SER A 295 -15.67 45.83 10.35
C SER A 295 -15.03 47.04 11.05
N ASP A 296 -15.10 47.10 12.38
CA ASP A 296 -14.52 48.18 13.18
C ASP A 296 -13.00 48.14 13.20
N GLN A 297 -12.39 46.94 13.21
CA GLN A 297 -10.95 46.76 13.06
C GLN A 297 -10.45 47.33 11.71
N ILE A 298 -11.13 47.02 10.61
CA ILE A 298 -10.73 47.50 9.28
C ILE A 298 -10.96 49.02 9.15
N ARG A 299 -12.08 49.54 9.67
CA ARG A 299 -12.34 50.99 9.73
C ARG A 299 -11.27 51.72 10.52
N SER A 300 -10.91 51.21 11.70
CA SER A 300 -9.88 51.79 12.56
C SER A 300 -8.53 51.85 11.84
N TRP A 301 -8.14 50.77 11.15
CA TRP A 301 -6.93 50.77 10.35
C TRP A 301 -6.98 51.76 9.17
N LEU A 302 -8.10 51.84 8.44
CA LEU A 302 -8.25 52.82 7.37
C LEU A 302 -8.09 54.25 7.89
N HIS A 303 -8.62 54.54 9.09
CA HIS A 303 -8.42 55.81 9.77
C HIS A 303 -6.95 56.06 10.12
N GLU A 304 -6.27 55.10 10.75
CA GLU A 304 -4.83 55.21 11.08
C GLU A 304 -3.95 55.37 9.85
N TYR A 305 -4.25 54.66 8.77
CA TYR A 305 -3.49 54.80 7.53
C TYR A 305 -3.71 56.18 6.88
N LYS A 306 -4.95 56.68 6.92
CA LYS A 306 -5.29 58.02 6.41
C LYS A 306 -4.62 59.12 7.22
N THR A 307 -4.54 59.00 8.55
CA THR A 307 -3.85 59.98 9.40
C THR A 307 -2.34 59.98 9.15
N GLN A 308 -1.73 58.82 8.89
CA GLN A 308 -0.29 58.70 8.63
C GLN A 308 0.12 59.16 7.22
N THR A 309 -0.67 58.85 6.18
CA THR A 309 -0.25 59.06 4.78
C THR A 309 -1.01 60.17 4.05
N GLY A 310 -2.11 60.67 4.62
CA GLY A 310 -2.98 61.67 3.99
C GLY A 310 -3.74 61.17 2.76
N LYS A 311 -3.60 59.88 2.38
CA LYS A 311 -4.26 59.25 1.24
C LYS A 311 -5.03 58.02 1.70
N ILE A 312 -6.17 57.75 1.07
CA ILE A 312 -6.93 56.51 1.30
C ILE A 312 -6.23 55.39 0.52
N PRO A 313 -5.88 54.25 1.15
CA PRO A 313 -5.33 53.11 0.43
C PRO A 313 -6.31 52.62 -0.65
N GLU A 314 -5.80 52.21 -1.81
CA GLU A 314 -6.60 51.42 -2.75
C GLU A 314 -6.80 50.01 -2.16
N TYR A 315 -7.98 49.75 -1.61
CA TYR A 315 -8.36 48.45 -1.10
C TYR A 315 -8.70 47.51 -2.27
N THR A 316 -7.77 46.62 -2.62
CA THR A 316 -7.91 45.77 -3.82
C THR A 316 -8.52 44.40 -3.56
N GLY A 317 -8.86 44.07 -2.31
CA GLY A 317 -9.52 42.81 -1.93
C GLY A 317 -8.79 41.51 -2.34
N SER A 318 -7.55 41.62 -2.84
CA SER A 318 -6.77 40.47 -3.29
C SER A 318 -6.24 39.72 -2.07
N GLU A 319 -6.30 38.38 -2.08
CA GLU A 319 -5.94 37.42 -1.01
C GLU A 319 -4.55 37.62 -0.35
N ARG A 320 -3.74 38.56 -0.86
CA ARG A 320 -2.40 38.91 -0.36
C ARG A 320 -2.26 40.32 0.23
N SER A 321 -3.31 41.13 0.35
CA SER A 321 -3.12 42.56 0.66
C SER A 321 -3.85 43.05 1.92
N ALA A 322 -3.10 43.80 2.73
CA ALA A 322 -3.51 44.62 3.88
C ALA A 322 -4.07 43.91 5.13
N SER A 323 -5.12 43.10 5.04
CA SER A 323 -5.80 42.57 6.25
C SER A 323 -4.99 41.50 7.00
N ARG A 324 -4.18 40.68 6.31
CA ARG A 324 -3.26 39.72 6.96
C ARG A 324 -1.98 40.37 7.52
N LEU A 325 -1.58 41.52 6.98
CA LEU A 325 -0.44 42.31 7.47
C LEU A 325 -0.75 42.98 8.83
N MET A 326 -2.03 43.15 9.18
CA MET A 326 -2.50 43.67 10.48
C MET A 326 -1.94 42.90 11.67
N LEU A 327 -1.84 41.57 11.55
CA LEU A 327 -1.41 40.70 12.65
C LEU A 327 0.12 40.51 12.71
N SER A 328 0.85 40.75 11.62
CA SER A 328 2.32 40.62 11.63
C SER A 328 3.04 41.76 12.38
N ARG A 329 2.33 42.85 12.70
CA ARG A 329 2.94 44.06 13.28
C ARG A 329 2.87 44.18 14.80
N GLN A 330 2.28 43.22 15.52
CA GLN A 330 2.26 43.24 16.99
C GLN A 330 3.43 42.48 17.64
N GLY A 331 4.36 41.93 16.84
CA GLY A 331 5.61 41.36 17.32
C GLY A 331 6.79 41.86 16.50
N THR A 332 7.64 42.68 17.12
CA THR A 332 9.00 43.10 16.68
C THR A 332 9.11 44.21 15.62
N ASP A 333 9.39 45.43 16.10
CA ASP A 333 9.85 46.60 15.31
C ASP A 333 11.32 46.50 14.85
N SER A 334 11.82 45.30 14.49
CA SER A 334 13.25 45.08 14.20
C SER A 334 13.56 44.59 12.77
N GLU A 335 12.61 44.61 11.83
CA GLU A 335 12.89 44.18 10.44
C GLU A 335 12.58 45.22 9.36
N LEU A 336 12.42 46.50 9.71
CA LEU A 336 12.15 47.55 8.71
C LEU A 336 13.40 48.21 8.10
N SER A 337 14.53 47.50 8.09
CA SER A 337 15.81 48.01 7.55
C SER A 337 16.54 46.97 6.70
N LYS A 338 15.87 46.34 5.72
CA LYS A 338 16.55 45.64 4.60
C LYS A 338 15.57 45.26 3.47
N SER A 339 15.08 46.23 2.71
CA SER A 339 14.57 45.94 1.35
C SER A 339 14.47 47.18 0.48
N THR A 340 15.60 47.61 -0.08
CA THR A 340 15.67 48.45 -1.30
C THR A 340 16.59 47.79 -2.32
N SER A 341 16.18 46.65 -2.87
CA SER A 341 16.75 46.16 -4.14
C SER A 341 15.91 45.00 -4.70
N SER A 342 15.17 45.28 -5.77
CA SER A 342 14.90 44.37 -6.91
C SER A 342 13.59 44.74 -7.61
N LYS A 343 13.64 45.79 -8.42
CA LYS A 343 12.62 45.99 -9.45
C LYS A 343 13.20 46.68 -10.68
N GLU A 344 14.08 45.97 -11.39
CA GLU A 344 14.43 46.31 -12.77
C GLU A 344 14.83 45.04 -13.54
N SER A 345 13.97 44.61 -14.46
CA SER A 345 14.34 43.99 -15.75
C SER A 345 13.10 43.44 -16.45
N LYS A 346 12.39 44.33 -17.16
CA LYS A 346 11.48 43.96 -18.24
C LYS A 346 11.70 44.90 -19.42
N THR A 347 12.86 44.81 -20.04
CA THR A 347 13.12 45.32 -21.40
C THR A 347 14.42 44.72 -21.93
N LYS A 348 14.30 43.69 -22.78
CA LYS A 348 15.14 43.43 -23.97
C LYS A 348 14.78 42.07 -24.55
N LYS A 349 13.72 42.10 -25.37
CA LYS A 349 13.49 41.11 -26.41
C LYS A 349 14.05 41.78 -27.68
N GLU A 350 15.03 41.12 -28.30
CA GLU A 350 15.66 41.37 -29.62
C GLU A 350 17.19 41.41 -29.55
N LYS A 351 17.79 40.21 -29.69
CA LYS A 351 19.01 39.88 -30.45
C LYS A 351 19.60 38.56 -29.93
N ALA A 352 19.12 37.45 -30.48
CA ALA A 352 19.78 36.15 -30.39
C ALA A 352 19.40 35.31 -31.62
N VAL A 353 19.94 35.69 -32.77
CA VAL A 353 20.04 34.85 -33.97
C VAL A 353 21.50 34.88 -34.40
N LYS A 354 22.31 33.99 -33.81
CA LYS A 354 23.60 33.46 -34.30
C LYS A 354 24.35 32.81 -33.12
N ALA A 355 23.94 31.60 -32.76
CA ALA A 355 24.74 30.61 -32.03
C ALA A 355 23.97 29.29 -32.02
N VAL A 356 23.81 28.67 -33.20
CA VAL A 356 23.28 27.31 -33.33
C VAL A 356 24.28 26.54 -34.18
N LYS A 357 25.40 26.15 -33.56
CA LYS A 357 26.23 25.03 -34.02
C LYS A 357 27.31 24.58 -33.02
N GLU A 358 27.01 24.54 -31.71
CA GLU A 358 27.99 23.96 -30.74
C GLU A 358 27.36 23.55 -29.40
N SER A 359 26.09 23.15 -29.38
CA SER A 359 25.38 22.74 -28.16
C SER A 359 24.79 21.33 -28.32
N LYS A 360 25.69 20.33 -28.38
CA LYS A 360 25.33 18.92 -28.25
C LYS A 360 26.20 18.14 -27.26
N SER A 361 27.21 18.76 -26.65
CA SER A 361 28.07 18.15 -25.63
C SER A 361 27.76 18.60 -24.20
N ASN A 362 27.11 19.76 -24.01
CA ASN A 362 26.88 20.32 -22.66
C ASN A 362 25.54 19.92 -22.00
N GLU A 363 24.62 19.26 -22.70
CA GLU A 363 23.42 18.71 -22.05
C GLU A 363 23.74 17.46 -21.20
N GLU A 364 24.88 16.80 -21.45
CA GLU A 364 25.24 15.53 -20.79
C GLU A 364 25.93 15.73 -19.43
N GLU A 365 26.60 16.87 -19.20
CA GLU A 365 27.21 17.20 -17.88
C GLU A 365 26.19 17.79 -16.89
N GLU A 366 25.12 18.46 -17.36
CA GLU A 366 24.08 19.01 -16.49
C GLU A 366 23.17 17.92 -15.88
N GLU A 367 23.04 16.73 -16.49
CA GLU A 367 22.30 15.60 -15.90
C GLU A 367 22.99 15.01 -14.65
N LEU A 368 24.28 15.31 -14.43
CA LEU A 368 25.06 14.82 -13.29
C LEU A 368 25.09 15.79 -12.10
N THR A 369 24.54 17.00 -12.22
CA THR A 369 24.48 18.00 -11.12
C THR A 369 23.04 18.30 -10.74
N SER A 370 22.32 17.28 -10.29
CA SER A 370 20.96 17.42 -9.78
C SER A 370 20.93 18.15 -8.42
N ARG A 371 20.35 19.35 -8.37
CA ARG A 371 20.14 20.15 -7.14
C ARG A 371 19.11 19.51 -6.21
N ALA A 372 19.31 19.59 -4.89
CA ALA A 372 18.38 19.14 -3.83
C ALA A 372 16.89 19.46 -4.11
N ILE A 373 16.02 18.46 -4.01
CA ILE A 373 14.58 18.68 -3.88
C ILE A 373 14.43 19.28 -2.49
N VAL A 374 14.05 20.55 -2.41
CA VAL A 374 13.71 21.17 -1.13
C VAL A 374 12.54 20.37 -0.56
N SER A 375 12.74 19.81 0.63
CA SER A 375 11.74 18.94 1.26
C SER A 375 10.45 19.71 1.50
N THR A 376 9.34 19.15 1.02
CA THR A 376 8.01 19.76 1.18
C THR A 376 7.38 19.39 2.51
N PHE A 377 7.73 18.23 3.06
CA PHE A 377 7.13 17.69 4.28
C PHE A 377 7.82 18.11 5.58
N VAL A 378 9.08 18.56 5.55
CA VAL A 378 9.79 18.98 6.78
C VAL A 378 9.12 20.21 7.43
N PRO A 379 8.73 21.26 6.68
CA PRO A 379 7.93 22.35 7.24
C PRO A 379 6.58 21.87 7.81
N GLU A 380 5.91 20.93 7.15
CA GLU A 380 4.65 20.37 7.64
C GLU A 380 4.84 19.56 8.92
N LEU A 381 5.91 18.76 9.01
CA LEU A 381 6.27 18.03 10.23
C LEU A 381 6.53 18.97 11.40
N ASN A 382 7.27 20.06 11.17
CA ASN A 382 7.52 21.06 12.21
C ASN A 382 6.23 21.73 12.69
N LEU A 383 5.34 22.13 11.78
CA LEU A 383 4.04 22.73 12.13
C LEU A 383 3.21 21.78 13.01
N ARG A 384 3.07 20.52 12.60
CA ARG A 384 2.26 19.53 13.34
C ARG A 384 2.90 19.13 14.66
N LYS A 385 4.23 19.19 14.74
CA LYS A 385 4.98 19.00 15.98
C LYS A 385 4.71 20.16 16.96
N GLU A 386 4.72 21.40 16.48
CA GLU A 386 4.37 22.60 17.27
C GLU A 386 2.92 22.51 17.77
N GLU A 387 1.97 22.10 16.92
CA GLU A 387 0.57 21.85 17.32
C GLU A 387 0.47 20.85 18.49
N TYR A 388 1.31 19.80 18.50
CA TYR A 388 1.35 18.85 19.62
C TYR A 388 1.98 19.44 20.88
N ASP A 389 3.11 20.13 20.74
CA ASP A 389 3.84 20.72 21.86
C ASP A 389 2.99 21.78 22.59
N GLU A 390 2.19 22.56 21.85
CA GLU A 390 1.28 23.58 22.39
C GLU A 390 0.03 22.98 23.05
N VAL A 391 -0.65 22.05 22.37
CA VAL A 391 -1.99 21.61 22.79
C VAL A 391 -1.97 20.39 23.71
N TRP A 392 -1.07 19.43 23.47
CA TRP A 392 -1.20 18.07 24.01
C TRP A 392 -0.09 17.66 24.97
N LYS A 393 1.13 18.17 24.83
CA LYS A 393 2.30 17.72 25.61
C LYS A 393 2.10 17.79 27.13
N ASN A 394 1.51 18.89 27.59
CA ASN A 394 1.32 19.23 29.01
C ASN A 394 -0.14 19.12 29.47
N LYS A 395 -1.04 18.62 28.61
CA LYS A 395 -2.47 18.53 28.93
C LYS A 395 -2.72 17.31 29.82
N ASP A 396 -3.30 17.55 31.00
CA ASP A 396 -3.67 16.45 31.90
C ASP A 396 -4.97 15.79 31.42
N GLU A 397 -4.88 14.54 30.95
CA GLU A 397 -6.03 13.75 30.48
C GLU A 397 -6.67 12.89 31.60
N SER A 398 -6.27 13.07 32.86
CA SER A 398 -6.77 12.30 34.01
C SER A 398 -8.31 12.30 34.15
N GLY A 399 -8.97 13.38 33.76
CA GLY A 399 -10.44 13.52 33.78
C GLY A 399 -11.19 12.85 32.63
N ASN A 400 -10.52 12.34 31.59
CA ASN A 400 -11.14 11.79 30.39
C ASN A 400 -10.70 10.34 30.08
N PRO A 401 -10.94 9.37 30.98
CA PRO A 401 -10.53 7.98 30.77
C PRO A 401 -11.28 7.30 29.62
N ARG A 402 -12.41 7.85 29.16
CA ARG A 402 -13.21 7.33 28.04
C ARG A 402 -12.86 7.99 26.68
N GLN A 403 -11.86 8.89 26.67
CA GLN A 403 -11.32 9.57 25.49
C GLN A 403 -12.39 10.22 24.59
N PHE A 404 -13.28 11.03 25.18
CA PHE A 404 -14.19 11.89 24.42
C PHE A 404 -13.47 13.07 23.75
N HIS A 405 -14.10 13.69 22.75
CA HIS A 405 -13.60 14.93 22.16
C HIS A 405 -13.70 16.10 23.15
N ASP A 406 -12.83 17.09 22.99
CA ASP A 406 -12.85 18.30 23.79
C ASP A 406 -13.67 19.39 23.10
N LYS A 407 -14.72 19.86 23.77
CA LYS A 407 -15.66 20.85 23.22
C LYS A 407 -15.03 22.24 23.10
N LEU A 408 -14.14 22.63 24.01
CA LEU A 408 -13.54 23.96 24.00
C LEU A 408 -12.62 24.14 22.80
N LEU A 409 -11.85 23.11 22.46
CA LEU A 409 -11.02 23.11 21.25
C LEU A 409 -11.88 23.22 19.99
N ILE A 410 -13.02 22.52 19.93
CA ILE A 410 -13.96 22.64 18.80
C ILE A 410 -14.48 24.07 18.69
N GLU A 411 -14.88 24.68 19.80
CA GLU A 411 -15.38 26.06 19.79
C GLU A 411 -14.31 27.04 19.28
N GLN A 412 -13.06 26.91 19.72
CA GLN A 412 -11.95 27.76 19.27
C GLN A 412 -11.64 27.57 17.78
N GLU A 413 -11.55 26.32 17.31
CA GLU A 413 -11.34 26.00 15.89
C GLU A 413 -12.47 26.55 15.01
N GLN A 414 -13.72 26.28 15.38
CA GLN A 414 -14.88 26.78 14.63
C GLN A 414 -14.99 28.31 14.67
N MET A 415 -14.59 28.95 15.77
CA MET A 415 -14.54 30.41 15.83
C MET A 415 -13.50 31.00 14.89
N ALA A 416 -12.31 30.41 14.83
CA ALA A 416 -11.27 30.83 13.88
C ALA A 416 -11.75 30.65 12.43
N ASP A 417 -12.35 29.49 12.11
CA ASP A 417 -12.91 29.21 10.78
C ASP A 417 -13.99 30.24 10.41
N MET A 418 -14.95 30.48 11.30
CA MET A 418 -16.00 31.48 11.13
C MET A 418 -15.43 32.89 10.95
N GLU A 419 -14.41 33.27 11.71
CA GLU A 419 -13.76 34.56 11.57
C GLU A 419 -13.06 34.70 10.22
N THR A 420 -12.39 33.66 9.70
CA THR A 420 -11.78 33.71 8.36
C THR A 420 -12.80 33.81 7.23
N GLU A 421 -13.96 33.15 7.36
CA GLU A 421 -15.07 33.26 6.41
C GLU A 421 -15.70 34.65 6.46
N LEU A 422 -15.99 35.15 7.66
CA LEU A 422 -16.57 36.49 7.85
C LEU A 422 -15.61 37.59 7.41
N ARG A 423 -14.29 37.43 7.59
CA ARG A 423 -13.30 38.37 7.06
C ARG A 423 -13.44 38.58 5.55
N LYS A 424 -13.66 37.52 4.77
CA LYS A 424 -13.87 37.65 3.31
C LYS A 424 -15.12 38.46 2.99
N VAL A 425 -16.19 38.23 3.75
CA VAL A 425 -17.45 38.97 3.60
C VAL A 425 -17.27 40.44 3.98
N VAL A 426 -16.58 40.72 5.09
CA VAL A 426 -16.30 42.10 5.52
C VAL A 426 -15.41 42.80 4.51
N ASP A 427 -14.39 42.13 3.96
CA ASP A 427 -13.53 42.69 2.92
C ASP A 427 -14.34 43.10 1.68
N GLU A 428 -15.29 42.27 1.23
CA GLU A 428 -16.21 42.61 0.13
C GLU A 428 -17.16 43.78 0.49
N MET A 429 -17.67 43.80 1.72
CA MET A 429 -18.52 44.90 2.22
C MET A 429 -17.74 46.22 2.26
N MET A 430 -16.49 46.22 2.73
CA MET A 430 -15.66 47.42 2.82
C MET A 430 -15.29 47.98 1.44
N VAL A 431 -15.08 47.11 0.42
CA VAL A 431 -14.93 47.57 -0.98
C VAL A 431 -16.19 48.31 -1.43
N ALA A 432 -17.37 47.74 -1.19
CA ALA A 432 -18.64 48.36 -1.57
C ALA A 432 -18.87 49.69 -0.83
N GLU A 433 -18.53 49.77 0.46
CA GLU A 433 -18.59 51.01 1.24
C GLU A 433 -17.64 52.09 0.67
N LEU A 434 -16.40 51.71 0.31
CA LEU A 434 -15.44 52.63 -0.31
C LEU A 434 -15.91 53.13 -1.69
N GLU A 435 -16.50 52.27 -2.52
CA GLU A 435 -17.07 52.68 -3.81
C GLU A 435 -18.23 53.67 -3.62
N LEU A 436 -19.11 53.43 -2.65
CA LEU A 436 -20.20 54.35 -2.31
C LEU A 436 -19.69 55.69 -1.80
N LEU A 437 -18.66 55.69 -0.95
CA LEU A 437 -18.04 56.91 -0.44
C LEU A 437 -17.31 57.69 -1.54
N GLN A 438 -16.65 57.00 -2.47
CA GLN A 438 -16.02 57.63 -3.63
C GLN A 438 -17.07 58.25 -4.56
N ASP A 439 -18.18 57.53 -4.82
CA ASP A 439 -19.30 58.04 -5.60
C ASP A 439 -19.97 59.25 -4.94
N ALA A 440 -20.07 59.28 -3.61
CA ALA A 440 -20.57 60.44 -2.86
C ALA A 440 -19.60 61.62 -2.95
N TYR A 441 -18.30 61.38 -2.75
CA TYR A 441 -17.25 62.39 -2.87
C TYR A 441 -17.21 63.04 -4.27
N ASP A 442 -17.35 62.22 -5.32
CA ASP A 442 -17.36 62.70 -6.71
C ASP A 442 -18.62 63.52 -7.04
N LYS A 443 -19.77 63.17 -6.43
CA LYS A 443 -21.01 63.98 -6.52
C LYS A 443 -20.86 65.34 -5.83
N ASP A 444 -20.25 65.39 -4.65
CA ASP A 444 -20.04 66.63 -3.89
C ASP A 444 -19.07 67.59 -4.56
N ARG A 445 -18.06 67.09 -5.29
CA ARG A 445 -17.16 67.91 -6.12
C ARG A 445 -17.80 68.45 -7.40
N GLY A 446 -19.08 68.15 -7.67
CA GLY A 446 -19.79 68.63 -8.86
C GLY A 446 -19.33 67.99 -10.16
N HIS A 447 -18.52 66.92 -10.11
CA HIS A 447 -18.21 66.15 -11.30
C HIS A 447 -19.40 65.25 -11.64
N LYS A 448 -20.20 65.68 -12.63
CA LYS A 448 -21.14 64.78 -13.33
C LYS A 448 -20.35 63.62 -13.93
N THR A 449 -20.25 62.51 -13.21
CA THR A 449 -19.82 61.24 -13.76
C THR A 449 -20.83 60.85 -14.83
N LYS A 450 -20.40 60.86 -16.09
CA LYS A 450 -21.11 60.17 -17.17
C LYS A 450 -21.33 58.73 -16.70
N ARG A 451 -22.59 58.37 -16.44
CA ARG A 451 -23.01 56.97 -16.33
C ARG A 451 -22.36 56.19 -17.48
N LYS A 452 -21.36 55.35 -17.16
CA LYS A 452 -21.05 54.22 -18.03
C LYS A 452 -22.25 53.31 -17.90
N SER A 453 -23.11 53.38 -18.91
CA SER A 453 -24.07 52.33 -19.20
C SER A 453 -23.38 50.98 -19.00
N SER A 454 -24.07 50.11 -18.27
CA SER A 454 -23.82 48.68 -18.19
C SER A 454 -23.28 48.17 -19.53
N LYS A 455 -21.96 48.01 -19.62
CA LYS A 455 -21.38 47.14 -20.63
C LYS A 455 -21.85 45.75 -20.23
N LYS A 456 -22.88 45.27 -20.93
CA LYS A 456 -23.14 43.86 -21.18
C LYS A 456 -21.83 43.12 -21.08
N ALA A 457 -21.77 42.15 -20.17
CA ALA A 457 -20.69 41.21 -19.99
C ALA A 457 -20.06 40.90 -21.35
N ARG A 458 -18.94 41.57 -21.63
CA ARG A 458 -18.16 41.34 -22.82
C ARG A 458 -17.55 39.99 -22.55
N ARG A 459 -18.06 38.95 -23.22
CA ARG A 459 -17.49 37.59 -23.28
C ARG A 459 -16.00 37.70 -23.04
N THR A 460 -15.58 37.28 -21.84
CA THR A 460 -14.19 37.09 -21.51
C THR A 460 -13.57 36.33 -22.66
N GLY A 461 -12.52 36.91 -23.23
CA GLY A 461 -11.83 36.36 -24.38
C GLY A 461 -11.59 34.88 -24.18
N LYS A 462 -11.62 34.15 -25.30
CA LYS A 462 -10.96 32.86 -25.43
C LYS A 462 -9.55 33.01 -24.86
N LYS A 463 -9.38 32.78 -23.56
CA LYS A 463 -8.18 32.15 -23.03
C LYS A 463 -8.00 30.95 -23.93
N SER A 464 -6.86 30.88 -24.59
CA SER A 464 -6.40 29.70 -25.29
C SER A 464 -6.81 28.49 -24.44
N LYS A 465 -7.91 27.83 -24.82
CA LYS A 465 -8.27 26.55 -24.24
C LYS A 465 -7.05 25.73 -24.63
N LYS A 466 -6.13 25.47 -23.67
CA LYS A 466 -5.31 24.25 -23.71
C LYS A 466 -6.25 23.21 -24.28
N LYS A 467 -5.95 22.66 -25.46
CA LYS A 467 -6.80 21.70 -26.16
C LYS A 467 -7.17 20.62 -25.14
N LYS A 468 -8.27 20.81 -24.41
CA LYS A 468 -8.83 19.78 -23.54
C LYS A 468 -9.25 18.73 -24.55
N GLU A 469 -8.67 17.55 -24.43
CA GLU A 469 -8.98 16.43 -25.32
C GLU A 469 -10.50 16.35 -25.47
N LYS A 470 -10.95 16.27 -26.72
CA LYS A 470 -12.38 16.21 -27.02
C LYS A 470 -12.89 14.91 -26.39
N ASP A 471 -13.67 15.02 -25.32
CA ASP A 471 -14.32 13.86 -24.72
C ASP A 471 -15.15 13.19 -25.82
N LEU A 472 -14.86 11.90 -26.06
CA LEU A 472 -15.57 11.09 -27.06
C LEU A 472 -16.94 10.63 -26.55
N THR A 473 -17.27 10.86 -25.27
CA THR A 473 -18.47 10.39 -24.58
C THR A 473 -19.15 11.46 -23.69
N PRO A 474 -19.39 12.69 -24.17
CA PRO A 474 -19.99 13.74 -23.32
C PRO A 474 -21.46 13.46 -22.96
N ASP A 475 -22.19 12.73 -23.80
CA ASP A 475 -23.64 12.53 -23.67
C ASP A 475 -24.04 11.29 -22.83
N ARG A 476 -23.07 10.58 -22.22
CA ARG A 476 -23.31 9.34 -21.47
C ARG A 476 -23.09 9.51 -19.96
N THR A 477 -23.93 8.85 -19.15
CA THR A 477 -23.81 8.83 -17.68
C THR A 477 -22.65 7.95 -17.22
N THR A 478 -22.06 8.28 -16.08
CA THR A 478 -20.90 7.56 -15.51
C THR A 478 -21.24 6.12 -15.11
N GLU A 479 -22.47 5.87 -14.67
CA GLU A 479 -22.97 4.54 -14.32
C GLU A 479 -23.07 3.63 -15.54
N SER A 480 -23.58 4.15 -16.67
CA SER A 480 -23.64 3.39 -17.93
C SER A 480 -22.24 3.01 -18.44
N LEU A 481 -21.28 3.94 -18.33
CA LEU A 481 -19.88 3.69 -18.68
C LEU A 481 -19.25 2.62 -17.77
N PHE A 482 -19.60 2.62 -16.48
CA PHE A 482 -19.14 1.62 -15.53
C PHE A 482 -19.72 0.23 -15.84
N GLU A 483 -21.03 0.15 -16.08
CA GLU A 483 -21.70 -1.10 -16.46
C GLU A 483 -21.13 -1.68 -17.75
N GLU A 484 -20.85 -0.85 -18.76
CA GLU A 484 -20.23 -1.28 -20.02
C GLU A 484 -18.83 -1.89 -19.79
N LEU A 485 -18.00 -1.27 -18.95
CA LEU A 485 -16.66 -1.76 -18.64
C LEU A 485 -16.67 -3.02 -17.77
N VAL A 486 -17.62 -3.14 -16.84
CA VAL A 486 -17.81 -4.35 -16.03
C VAL A 486 -18.33 -5.50 -16.88
N ALA A 487 -19.31 -5.24 -17.77
CA ALA A 487 -19.85 -6.24 -18.69
C ALA A 487 -18.80 -6.77 -19.66
N ASN A 488 -17.93 -5.87 -20.14
CA ASN A 488 -16.79 -6.24 -20.95
C ASN A 488 -15.65 -6.87 -20.15
N GLY A 489 -15.77 -7.08 -18.84
CA GLY A 489 -14.73 -7.70 -17.99
C GLY A 489 -13.41 -6.92 -17.96
N ILE A 490 -13.48 -5.61 -18.21
CA ILE A 490 -12.32 -4.70 -18.14
C ILE A 490 -12.15 -4.25 -16.70
N ILE A 491 -13.24 -3.93 -16.02
CA ILE A 491 -13.22 -3.78 -14.57
C ILE A 491 -13.35 -5.18 -13.96
N LYS A 492 -12.28 -5.64 -13.29
CA LYS A 492 -12.28 -6.93 -12.61
C LYS A 492 -12.64 -6.78 -11.15
N LYS A 493 -13.44 -7.72 -10.63
CA LYS A 493 -13.62 -7.89 -9.19
C LYS A 493 -12.28 -8.29 -8.57
N TYR A 494 -11.99 -7.80 -7.36
CA TYR A 494 -10.96 -8.38 -6.51
C TYR A 494 -11.24 -9.87 -6.35
N ARG A 495 -10.27 -10.72 -6.70
CA ARG A 495 -10.40 -12.16 -6.53
C ARG A 495 -10.60 -12.45 -5.04
N TYR A 496 -11.55 -13.32 -4.70
CA TYR A 496 -11.75 -13.80 -3.33
C TYR A 496 -10.80 -14.99 -3.10
N PRO A 497 -10.08 -15.08 -1.96
CA PRO A 497 -10.04 -14.17 -0.80
C PRO A 497 -9.22 -12.90 -1.02
N GLU A 498 -9.44 -11.89 -0.16
CA GLU A 498 -8.59 -10.68 -0.10
C GLU A 498 -7.15 -11.07 0.25
N VAL A 499 -6.20 -10.54 -0.52
CA VAL A 499 -4.77 -10.79 -0.31
C VAL A 499 -4.12 -9.50 0.15
N TYR A 500 -3.37 -9.56 1.23
CA TYR A 500 -2.65 -8.43 1.79
C TYR A 500 -1.18 -8.48 1.40
N LEU A 501 -0.50 -7.33 1.51
CA LEU A 501 0.94 -7.29 1.21
C LEU A 501 1.74 -8.15 2.21
N ARG A 502 1.24 -8.30 3.43
CA ARG A 502 1.83 -9.16 4.47
C ARG A 502 1.84 -10.65 4.10
N ASP A 503 0.89 -11.08 3.26
CA ASP A 503 0.80 -12.47 2.80
C ASP A 503 1.91 -12.80 1.78
N PHE A 504 2.54 -11.79 1.19
CA PHE A 504 3.72 -11.98 0.34
C PHE A 504 4.95 -12.26 1.22
N LEU A 505 5.24 -13.55 1.39
CA LEU A 505 6.30 -14.04 2.26
C LEU A 505 7.70 -13.86 1.65
N GLY A 506 8.61 -13.30 2.44
CA GLY A 506 10.01 -13.14 2.07
C GLY A 506 10.76 -12.33 3.13
N GLU A 507 12.03 -12.65 3.33
CA GLU A 507 12.93 -11.84 4.15
C GLU A 507 13.61 -10.75 3.32
N ARG A 508 14.03 -9.67 3.98
CA ARG A 508 14.73 -8.53 3.38
C ARG A 508 16.23 -8.84 3.21
N SER A 509 16.88 -8.15 2.27
CA SER A 509 18.34 -8.18 2.13
C SER A 509 19.03 -7.40 3.26
N TYR A 510 20.04 -8.01 3.88
CA TYR A 510 20.87 -7.40 4.93
C TYR A 510 22.25 -6.96 4.44
N PHE A 511 22.47 -7.01 3.13
CA PHE A 511 23.78 -6.70 2.59
C PHE A 511 24.12 -5.21 2.77
N PRO A 512 25.37 -4.89 3.12
CA PRO A 512 25.84 -3.52 3.02
C PRO A 512 25.77 -3.08 1.56
N PRO A 513 25.69 -1.77 1.31
CA PRO A 513 25.69 -1.29 -0.06
C PRO A 513 27.00 -1.64 -0.76
N ALA A 514 26.90 -2.17 -1.98
CA ALA A 514 28.10 -2.39 -2.78
C ALA A 514 28.68 -1.02 -3.18
N PRO A 515 29.96 -0.75 -2.91
CA PRO A 515 30.62 0.43 -3.45
C PRO A 515 30.56 0.35 -4.97
N TYR A 516 30.39 1.51 -5.62
CA TYR A 516 30.26 1.64 -7.08
C TYR A 516 31.34 0.87 -7.87
N ASN A 517 32.52 0.66 -7.26
CA ASN A 517 33.72 0.10 -7.89
C ASN A 517 33.92 -1.40 -7.65
N ALA A 518 33.11 -2.09 -6.84
CA ALA A 518 33.24 -3.52 -6.58
C ALA A 518 32.18 -4.31 -7.37
N GLY A 519 32.64 -5.06 -8.37
CA GLY A 519 31.81 -5.84 -9.27
C GLY A 519 30.91 -6.85 -8.55
N LYS A 520 29.67 -6.91 -9.04
CA LYS A 520 28.49 -7.71 -8.67
C LYS A 520 27.59 -7.07 -7.61
N GLU A 521 26.35 -6.83 -8.03
CA GLU A 521 25.31 -6.26 -7.17
C GLU A 521 25.00 -7.18 -5.99
N PRO A 522 24.69 -6.61 -4.82
CA PRO A 522 24.15 -7.40 -3.73
C PRO A 522 22.85 -8.07 -4.20
N PRO A 523 22.63 -9.34 -3.82
CA PRO A 523 21.45 -10.07 -4.25
C PRO A 523 20.18 -9.43 -3.66
N VAL A 524 19.18 -9.24 -4.51
CA VAL A 524 17.86 -8.75 -4.12
C VAL A 524 17.02 -9.90 -3.58
N PHE A 525 16.30 -9.66 -2.50
CA PHE A 525 15.48 -10.66 -1.83
C PHE A 525 13.98 -10.34 -2.01
N LEU A 526 13.11 -11.32 -1.72
CA LEU A 526 11.67 -11.13 -1.88
C LEU A 526 11.10 -10.05 -0.94
N GLY A 527 11.67 -9.87 0.26
CA GLY A 527 11.26 -8.80 1.19
C GLY A 527 11.55 -7.40 0.67
N ASP A 528 12.62 -7.21 -0.11
CA ASP A 528 12.95 -5.90 -0.70
C ASP A 528 11.87 -5.47 -1.70
N ILE A 529 11.33 -6.42 -2.47
CA ILE A 529 10.24 -6.18 -3.43
C ILE A 529 9.00 -5.71 -2.70
N ARG A 530 8.68 -6.35 -1.56
CA ARG A 530 7.54 -5.97 -0.74
C ARG A 530 7.61 -4.50 -0.32
N GLN A 531 8.78 -4.07 0.15
CA GLN A 531 9.01 -2.69 0.56
C GLN A 531 8.97 -1.70 -0.61
N VAL A 532 9.66 -2.01 -1.71
CA VAL A 532 9.67 -1.14 -2.89
C VAL A 532 8.28 -1.01 -3.51
N VAL A 533 7.48 -2.09 -3.50
CA VAL A 533 6.07 -2.04 -3.90
C VAL A 533 5.23 -1.20 -2.94
N ASN A 534 5.49 -1.27 -1.64
CA ASN A 534 4.82 -0.41 -0.67
C ASN A 534 5.11 1.07 -0.98
N GLU A 535 6.38 1.43 -1.16
CA GLU A 535 6.84 2.80 -1.40
C GLU A 535 6.41 3.36 -2.75
N TYR A 536 6.53 2.60 -3.85
CA TYR A 536 6.18 3.12 -5.17
C TYR A 536 4.70 3.01 -5.51
N CYS A 537 4.01 1.97 -5.04
CA CYS A 537 2.63 1.69 -5.47
C CYS A 537 1.59 2.02 -4.40
N ILE A 538 1.82 1.66 -3.14
CA ILE A 538 0.78 1.75 -2.10
C ILE A 538 0.76 3.14 -1.49
N LEU A 539 1.86 3.58 -0.87
CA LEU A 539 1.91 4.86 -0.14
C LEU A 539 1.47 6.07 -0.97
N PRO A 540 1.92 6.24 -2.23
CA PRO A 540 1.53 7.42 -3.02
C PRO A 540 0.05 7.39 -3.43
N LEU A 541 -0.63 6.24 -3.34
CA LEU A 541 -2.05 6.10 -3.67
C LEU A 541 -2.98 6.15 -2.45
N LEU A 542 -2.43 6.19 -1.22
CA LEU A 542 -3.24 6.21 0.01
C LEU A 542 -4.07 7.50 0.14
N THR A 543 -3.44 8.65 -0.07
CA THR A 543 -4.06 9.98 0.09
C THR A 543 -3.76 10.87 -1.11
N SER A 544 -4.69 11.76 -1.47
CA SER A 544 -4.50 12.72 -2.58
C SER A 544 -3.32 13.66 -2.31
N HIS A 545 -3.21 14.16 -1.09
CA HIS A 545 -2.13 15.07 -0.69
C HIS A 545 -0.76 14.42 -0.86
N LEU A 546 -0.56 13.18 -0.38
CA LEU A 546 0.65 12.40 -0.68
C LEU A 546 0.91 12.23 -2.17
N HIS A 547 -0.11 11.94 -2.98
CA HIS A 547 0.07 11.71 -4.41
C HIS A 547 0.55 12.94 -5.18
N GLU A 548 0.06 14.12 -4.79
CA GLU A 548 0.35 15.40 -5.44
C GLU A 548 1.73 15.95 -5.09
N THR A 549 2.18 15.72 -3.85
CA THR A 549 3.40 16.30 -3.27
C THR A 549 4.63 15.41 -3.45
N THR A 550 4.45 14.08 -3.50
CA THR A 550 5.56 13.13 -3.62
C THR A 550 6.05 12.96 -5.06
N PRO A 551 7.27 12.43 -5.27
CA PRO A 551 7.77 12.10 -6.60
C PRO A 551 6.82 11.17 -7.35
N HIS A 552 6.18 11.70 -8.39
CA HIS A 552 5.05 11.05 -9.04
C HIS A 552 5.47 9.84 -9.91
N VAL A 553 5.12 8.62 -9.44
CA VAL A 553 5.32 7.37 -10.17
C VAL A 553 4.07 7.03 -10.98
N LYS A 554 4.14 7.16 -12.31
CA LYS A 554 3.01 6.91 -13.22
C LYS A 554 2.82 5.43 -13.54
N SER A 555 3.94 4.72 -13.64
CA SER A 555 3.94 3.38 -14.22
C SER A 555 5.08 2.51 -13.71
N VAL A 556 4.73 1.28 -13.35
CA VAL A 556 5.63 0.27 -12.79
C VAL A 556 5.53 -1.02 -13.61
N LEU A 557 6.66 -1.58 -14.01
CA LEU A 557 6.74 -2.89 -14.65
C LEU A 557 7.33 -3.90 -13.67
N VAL A 558 6.59 -4.98 -13.40
CA VAL A 558 7.03 -6.10 -12.57
C VAL A 558 7.40 -7.29 -13.46
N ALA A 559 8.69 -7.60 -13.53
CA ALA A 559 9.28 -8.68 -14.30
C ALA A 559 9.70 -9.86 -13.39
N GLY A 560 9.87 -11.06 -13.96
CA GLY A 560 10.40 -12.24 -13.24
C GLY A 560 9.94 -13.57 -13.87
N PRO A 561 10.19 -14.72 -13.26
CA PRO A 561 9.69 -15.99 -13.78
C PRO A 561 8.18 -16.19 -13.52
N LYS A 562 7.56 -17.14 -14.22
CA LYS A 562 6.14 -17.51 -14.00
C LYS A 562 5.97 -18.16 -12.63
N GLY A 563 4.88 -17.83 -11.93
CA GLY A 563 4.63 -18.34 -10.58
C GLY A 563 5.43 -17.64 -9.47
N SER A 564 6.06 -16.49 -9.73
CA SER A 564 6.78 -15.73 -8.70
C SER A 564 5.90 -14.84 -7.81
N GLY A 565 4.57 -14.92 -7.95
CA GLY A 565 3.62 -14.11 -7.16
C GLY A 565 3.35 -12.70 -7.69
N LYS A 566 3.64 -12.41 -8.96
CA LYS A 566 3.41 -11.07 -9.56
C LYS A 566 1.94 -10.66 -9.54
N ASP A 567 1.04 -11.55 -9.94
CA ASP A 567 -0.40 -11.26 -9.93
C ASP A 567 -0.92 -11.09 -8.49
N MET A 568 -0.35 -11.86 -7.56
CA MET A 568 -0.62 -11.73 -6.13
C MET A 568 -0.18 -10.35 -5.60
N LEU A 569 0.97 -9.83 -6.03
CA LEU A 569 1.42 -8.48 -5.68
C LEU A 569 0.48 -7.40 -6.22
N VAL A 570 0.07 -7.49 -7.49
CA VAL A 570 -0.91 -6.52 -8.05
C VAL A 570 -2.21 -6.56 -7.25
N GLN A 571 -2.71 -7.76 -6.95
CA GLN A 571 -3.92 -7.92 -6.15
C GLN A 571 -3.75 -7.36 -4.73
N ALA A 572 -2.59 -7.57 -4.10
CA ALA A 572 -2.26 -7.02 -2.79
C ALA A 572 -2.26 -5.49 -2.81
N ILE A 573 -1.62 -4.86 -3.80
CA ILE A 573 -1.63 -3.40 -3.97
C ILE A 573 -3.07 -2.89 -4.10
N CYS A 574 -3.88 -3.53 -4.95
CA CYS A 574 -5.28 -3.14 -5.14
C CYS A 574 -6.10 -3.27 -3.83
N THR A 575 -5.81 -4.29 -3.02
CA THR A 575 -6.49 -4.58 -1.75
C THR A 575 -6.09 -3.60 -0.65
N GLU A 576 -4.81 -3.27 -0.53
CA GLU A 576 -4.29 -2.30 0.46
C GLU A 576 -4.78 -0.88 0.16
N VAL A 577 -4.70 -0.46 -1.10
CA VAL A 577 -5.12 0.89 -1.53
C VAL A 577 -6.65 1.01 -1.60
N GLY A 578 -7.36 -0.11 -1.81
CA GLY A 578 -8.78 -0.11 -2.14
C GLY A 578 -9.04 0.46 -3.54
N ALA A 579 -8.15 0.19 -4.50
CA ALA A 579 -8.17 0.78 -5.83
C ALA A 579 -8.91 -0.09 -6.85
N THR A 580 -9.73 0.51 -7.72
CA THR A 580 -10.45 -0.25 -8.77
C THR A 580 -9.47 -0.74 -9.85
N LEU A 581 -9.54 -2.04 -10.19
CA LEU A 581 -8.63 -2.69 -11.13
C LEU A 581 -9.20 -2.69 -12.55
N PHE A 582 -8.51 -2.03 -13.48
CA PHE A 582 -8.82 -2.03 -14.91
C PHE A 582 -7.85 -2.94 -15.65
N ASP A 583 -8.32 -4.07 -16.16
CA ASP A 583 -7.51 -5.04 -16.88
C ASP A 583 -7.46 -4.75 -18.39
N LEU A 584 -6.32 -4.21 -18.82
CA LEU A 584 -5.95 -3.97 -20.22
C LEU A 584 -5.04 -5.07 -20.79
N THR A 585 -5.09 -6.28 -20.24
CA THR A 585 -4.33 -7.41 -20.79
C THR A 585 -4.68 -7.62 -22.28
N PRO A 586 -3.68 -7.79 -23.17
CA PRO A 586 -3.94 -7.96 -24.60
C PRO A 586 -4.92 -9.09 -24.91
N ALA A 587 -4.83 -10.21 -24.17
CA ALA A 587 -5.76 -11.34 -24.28
C ALA A 587 -7.22 -10.97 -23.91
N ASN A 588 -7.42 -10.05 -22.96
CA ASN A 588 -8.74 -9.61 -22.53
C ASN A 588 -9.37 -8.63 -23.53
N ILE A 589 -8.55 -7.87 -24.27
CA ILE A 589 -9.00 -6.84 -25.22
C ILE A 589 -9.32 -7.43 -26.60
N VAL A 590 -8.83 -8.64 -26.93
CA VAL A 590 -9.09 -9.27 -28.24
C VAL A 590 -10.59 -9.35 -28.52
N GLY A 591 -11.01 -8.86 -29.69
CA GLY A 591 -12.42 -8.85 -30.12
C GLY A 591 -13.28 -7.74 -29.49
N LYS A 592 -12.85 -7.13 -28.38
CA LYS A 592 -13.57 -6.01 -27.75
C LYS A 592 -13.24 -4.70 -28.47
N TYR A 593 -14.27 -3.92 -28.76
CA TYR A 593 -14.19 -2.64 -29.47
C TYR A 593 -13.36 -2.71 -30.76
N PRO A 594 -13.80 -3.36 -31.86
CA PRO A 594 -12.99 -3.55 -33.06
C PRO A 594 -12.58 -2.22 -33.75
N GLY A 595 -11.45 -2.24 -34.47
CA GLY A 595 -10.96 -1.10 -35.25
C GLY A 595 -10.16 -0.03 -34.47
N LYS A 596 -9.38 0.82 -35.16
CA LYS A 596 -8.53 1.82 -34.48
C LYS A 596 -9.33 2.81 -33.63
N SER A 597 -10.49 3.24 -34.11
CA SER A 597 -11.42 4.12 -33.39
C SER A 597 -11.97 3.46 -32.12
N GLY A 598 -12.33 2.18 -32.17
CA GLY A 598 -12.82 1.43 -31.02
C GLY A 598 -11.79 1.31 -29.90
N LEU A 599 -10.50 1.10 -30.24
CA LEU A 599 -9.44 1.04 -29.22
C LEU A 599 -9.22 2.40 -28.53
N ILE A 600 -9.21 3.48 -29.32
CA ILE A 600 -9.07 4.83 -28.78
C ILE A 600 -10.25 5.16 -27.87
N MET A 601 -11.47 4.76 -28.27
CA MET A 601 -12.66 4.91 -27.43
C MET A 601 -12.56 4.10 -26.14
N LEU A 602 -12.06 2.86 -26.19
CA LEU A 602 -11.85 2.05 -25.00
C LEU A 602 -10.82 2.68 -24.05
N LEU A 603 -9.66 3.11 -24.57
CA LEU A 603 -8.63 3.75 -23.74
C LEU A 603 -9.14 5.06 -23.14
N HIS A 604 -9.88 5.86 -23.91
CA HIS A 604 -10.55 7.06 -23.44
C HIS A 604 -11.54 6.76 -22.31
N LEU A 605 -12.37 5.73 -22.50
CA LEU A 605 -13.35 5.28 -21.52
C LEU A 605 -12.67 4.82 -20.22
N VAL A 606 -11.61 4.02 -20.31
CA VAL A 606 -10.85 3.56 -19.15
C VAL A 606 -10.20 4.71 -18.40
N VAL A 607 -9.58 5.68 -19.10
CA VAL A 607 -8.97 6.85 -18.45
C VAL A 607 -10.03 7.76 -17.81
N LYS A 608 -11.19 7.95 -18.47
CA LYS A 608 -12.29 8.75 -17.92
C LYS A 608 -12.86 8.10 -16.66
N VAL A 609 -13.16 6.80 -16.69
CA VAL A 609 -13.74 6.08 -15.56
C VAL A 609 -12.72 5.88 -14.43
N SER A 610 -11.45 5.64 -14.75
CA SER A 610 -10.39 5.51 -13.72
C SER A 610 -10.17 6.80 -12.94
N ARG A 611 -10.31 7.96 -13.59
CA ARG A 611 -10.28 9.28 -12.93
C ARG A 611 -11.47 9.53 -12.02
N LEU A 612 -12.65 9.02 -12.38
CA LEU A 612 -13.86 9.16 -11.58
C LEU A 612 -13.88 8.22 -10.36
N LEU A 613 -13.28 7.04 -10.48
CA LEU A 613 -13.30 6.00 -9.45
C LEU A 613 -12.06 5.95 -8.56
N GLN A 614 -11.23 7.00 -8.58
CA GLN A 614 -9.97 7.08 -7.86
C GLN A 614 -10.07 6.64 -6.38
N PRO A 615 -9.06 5.94 -5.84
CA PRO A 615 -7.84 5.50 -6.52
C PRO A 615 -8.08 4.34 -7.51
N SER A 616 -7.33 4.30 -8.60
CA SER A 616 -7.50 3.30 -9.67
C SER A 616 -6.17 2.72 -10.15
N ILE A 617 -6.15 1.42 -10.45
CA ILE A 617 -4.96 0.74 -11.00
C ILE A 617 -5.32 0.17 -12.37
N ILE A 618 -4.56 0.57 -13.38
CA ILE A 618 -4.63 0.00 -14.72
C ILE A 618 -3.60 -1.13 -14.76
N TYR A 619 -4.05 -2.35 -14.99
CA TYR A 619 -3.23 -3.55 -15.02
C TYR A 619 -3.09 -4.08 -16.44
N MET A 620 -1.89 -4.55 -16.78
CA MET A 620 -1.61 -5.21 -18.04
C MET A 620 -0.75 -6.45 -17.80
N ASP A 621 -1.33 -7.64 -17.96
CA ASP A 621 -0.57 -8.88 -18.00
C ASP A 621 0.09 -9.08 -19.37
N CYS A 622 1.17 -9.86 -19.39
CA CYS A 622 2.04 -10.08 -20.54
C CYS A 622 2.43 -8.75 -21.21
N ALA A 623 2.94 -7.80 -20.42
CA ALA A 623 3.25 -6.44 -20.85
C ALA A 623 4.25 -6.36 -22.02
N GLU A 624 5.01 -7.44 -22.27
CA GLU A 624 5.89 -7.60 -23.43
C GLU A 624 5.14 -7.71 -24.76
N ARG A 625 3.91 -8.27 -24.77
CA ARG A 625 3.17 -8.64 -25.99
C ARG A 625 2.91 -7.47 -26.94
N PRO A 626 2.49 -6.28 -26.49
CA PRO A 626 2.31 -5.13 -27.38
C PRO A 626 3.60 -4.65 -28.05
N PHE A 627 4.75 -5.00 -27.49
CA PHE A 627 6.07 -4.50 -27.87
C PHE A 627 7.00 -5.56 -28.46
N VAL A 628 6.49 -6.75 -28.78
CA VAL A 628 7.29 -7.83 -29.39
C VAL A 628 7.88 -7.41 -30.75
N LYS A 629 9.12 -7.81 -31.00
CA LYS A 629 9.83 -7.53 -32.25
C LYS A 629 9.18 -8.25 -33.43
N LYS A 630 8.93 -9.56 -33.28
CA LYS A 630 8.28 -10.43 -34.27
C LYS A 630 7.02 -11.07 -33.66
N ILE A 631 5.94 -11.14 -34.44
CA ILE A 631 4.71 -11.85 -34.03
C ILE A 631 4.77 -13.23 -34.69
N PRO A 632 4.62 -14.33 -33.92
CA PRO A 632 4.46 -15.66 -34.52
C PRO A 632 3.22 -15.67 -35.42
N LYS A 633 3.32 -16.22 -36.64
CA LYS A 633 2.19 -16.30 -37.59
C LYS A 633 0.96 -17.05 -37.03
N THR A 634 1.16 -17.84 -35.98
CA THR A 634 0.15 -18.62 -35.26
C THR A 634 -0.76 -17.75 -34.36
N ASP A 635 -0.33 -16.53 -34.00
CA ASP A 635 -1.01 -15.73 -33.00
C ASP A 635 -2.05 -14.78 -33.65
N LYS A 636 -3.34 -15.09 -33.46
CA LYS A 636 -4.48 -14.31 -34.00
C LYS A 636 -4.81 -13.04 -33.20
N THR A 637 -4.03 -12.71 -32.17
CA THR A 637 -4.40 -11.73 -31.14
C THR A 637 -4.06 -10.26 -31.42
N ASP A 638 -3.58 -9.89 -32.62
CA ASP A 638 -3.18 -8.51 -33.00
C ASP A 638 -2.55 -7.66 -31.85
N PRO A 639 -1.54 -8.18 -31.13
CA PRO A 639 -1.09 -7.60 -29.86
C PRO A 639 -0.46 -6.21 -30.03
N LYS A 640 0.08 -5.88 -31.22
CA LYS A 640 0.70 -4.58 -31.54
C LYS A 640 -0.29 -3.40 -31.56
N ARG A 641 -1.59 -3.65 -31.43
CA ARG A 641 -2.63 -2.62 -31.52
C ARG A 641 -2.50 -1.52 -30.45
N LEU A 642 -2.03 -1.87 -29.24
CA LEU A 642 -1.84 -0.95 -28.11
C LEU A 642 -0.53 -0.15 -28.16
N LYS A 643 0.41 -0.53 -29.02
CA LYS A 643 1.79 -0.01 -29.04
C LYS A 643 1.89 1.51 -29.11
N LYS A 644 1.01 2.17 -29.87
CA LYS A 644 1.07 3.63 -30.10
C LYS A 644 0.30 4.46 -29.08
N ASP A 645 -0.72 3.89 -28.46
CA ASP A 645 -1.66 4.64 -27.63
C ASP A 645 -1.38 4.50 -26.14
N LEU A 646 -0.78 3.38 -25.70
CA LEU A 646 -0.41 3.19 -24.30
C LEU A 646 0.59 4.24 -23.77
N PRO A 647 1.67 4.62 -24.50
CA PRO A 647 2.56 5.70 -24.05
C PRO A 647 1.85 7.06 -23.94
N LYS A 648 0.81 7.30 -24.76
CA LYS A 648 0.04 8.56 -24.70
C LYS A 648 -0.83 8.59 -23.45
N VAL A 649 -1.47 7.46 -23.11
CA VAL A 649 -2.28 7.33 -21.90
C VAL A 649 -1.44 7.64 -20.66
N VAL A 650 -0.25 7.04 -20.53
CA VAL A 650 0.64 7.29 -19.38
C VAL A 650 1.09 8.75 -19.32
N LYS A 651 1.43 9.37 -20.45
CA LYS A 651 1.81 10.79 -20.50
C LYS A 651 0.67 11.73 -20.10
N ASN A 652 -0.57 11.34 -20.36
CA ASN A 652 -1.77 12.12 -20.06
C ASN A 652 -2.20 12.08 -18.59
N LEU A 653 -1.63 11.21 -17.75
CA LEU A 653 -1.89 11.18 -16.31
C LEU A 653 -1.21 12.38 -15.62
N SER A 654 -2.00 13.19 -14.91
CA SER A 654 -1.51 14.32 -14.10
C SER A 654 -1.21 13.91 -12.66
N PRO A 655 -0.39 14.67 -11.91
CA PRO A 655 -0.12 14.40 -10.49
C PRO A 655 -1.37 14.51 -9.60
N GLU A 656 -2.43 15.16 -10.07
CA GLU A 656 -3.74 15.21 -9.41
C GLU A 656 -4.54 13.89 -9.59
N ASP A 657 -4.20 13.08 -10.60
CA ASP A 657 -4.92 11.83 -10.89
C ASP A 657 -4.31 10.66 -10.10
N ARG A 658 -4.98 10.17 -9.05
CA ARG A 658 -4.57 8.93 -8.33
C ARG A 658 -4.80 7.66 -9.15
N VAL A 659 -4.10 7.55 -10.27
CA VAL A 659 -4.18 6.46 -11.24
C VAL A 659 -2.78 5.99 -11.61
N MET A 660 -2.53 4.69 -11.49
CA MET A 660 -1.23 4.08 -11.79
C MET A 660 -1.36 2.95 -12.81
N LEU A 661 -0.40 2.84 -13.74
CA LEU A 661 -0.28 1.71 -14.67
C LEU A 661 0.71 0.67 -14.14
N ILE A 662 0.26 -0.55 -13.88
CA ILE A 662 1.10 -1.68 -13.48
C ILE A 662 1.13 -2.73 -14.59
N GLY A 663 2.33 -3.01 -15.11
CA GLY A 663 2.56 -4.08 -16.07
C GLY A 663 3.17 -5.29 -15.40
N VAL A 664 2.77 -6.49 -15.80
CA VAL A 664 3.40 -7.75 -15.38
C VAL A 664 3.94 -8.47 -16.62
N THR A 665 5.17 -8.98 -16.53
CA THR A 665 5.82 -9.69 -17.65
C THR A 665 6.62 -10.89 -17.15
N SER A 666 6.55 -12.02 -17.88
CA SER A 666 7.40 -13.19 -17.63
C SER A 666 8.67 -13.23 -18.48
N CYS A 667 8.63 -12.63 -19.67
CA CYS A 667 9.69 -12.72 -20.66
C CYS A 667 9.99 -11.32 -21.22
N PRO A 668 10.57 -10.42 -20.41
CA PRO A 668 10.76 -9.04 -20.82
C PRO A 668 11.73 -8.89 -22.01
N TRP A 669 12.66 -9.83 -22.19
CA TRP A 669 13.68 -9.82 -23.27
C TRP A 669 13.12 -9.96 -24.69
N ASP A 670 11.90 -10.49 -24.85
CA ASP A 670 11.25 -10.65 -26.17
C ASP A 670 10.73 -9.32 -26.76
N SER A 671 10.60 -8.31 -25.90
CA SER A 671 10.11 -6.99 -26.26
C SER A 671 11.21 -6.02 -26.72
N ASP A 672 10.80 -4.91 -27.33
CA ASP A 672 11.69 -3.77 -27.56
C ASP A 672 11.80 -2.90 -26.29
N GLN A 673 12.98 -2.95 -25.69
CA GLN A 673 13.31 -2.24 -24.45
C GLN A 673 13.06 -0.72 -24.55
N LYS A 674 13.29 -0.09 -25.71
CA LYS A 674 13.08 1.36 -25.86
C LYS A 674 11.61 1.74 -25.74
N LEU A 675 10.70 0.88 -26.23
CA LEU A 675 9.27 1.13 -26.17
C LEU A 675 8.70 0.86 -24.78
N LEU A 676 9.21 -0.18 -24.09
CA LEU A 676 8.87 -0.39 -22.68
C LEU A 676 9.27 0.81 -21.81
N GLN A 677 10.46 1.36 -22.03
CA GLN A 677 10.95 2.56 -21.33
C GLN A 677 10.12 3.84 -21.59
N GLN A 678 9.40 3.90 -22.72
CA GLN A 678 8.48 5.02 -22.99
C GLN A 678 7.17 4.91 -22.22
N VAL A 679 6.81 3.71 -21.75
CA VAL A 679 5.56 3.42 -21.04
C VAL A 679 5.79 3.31 -19.54
N TYR A 680 6.81 2.58 -19.12
CA TYR A 680 7.11 2.24 -17.73
C TYR A 680 8.29 3.06 -17.21
N GLN A 681 8.09 3.69 -16.04
CA GLN A 681 9.13 4.50 -15.39
C GLN A 681 10.02 3.68 -14.46
N LYS A 682 9.41 2.75 -13.69
CA LYS A 682 10.10 1.89 -12.71
C LYS A 682 10.08 0.43 -13.16
N PHE A 683 11.20 -0.27 -12.94
CA PHE A 683 11.42 -1.64 -13.44
C PHE A 683 11.81 -2.59 -12.29
N LEU A 684 10.81 -3.26 -11.72
CA LEU A 684 10.99 -4.20 -10.62
C LEU A 684 11.21 -5.61 -11.17
N SER A 685 12.38 -6.19 -10.91
CA SER A 685 12.67 -7.60 -11.24
C SER A 685 12.54 -8.47 -10.00
N ILE A 686 11.68 -9.50 -10.05
CA ILE A 686 11.54 -10.49 -8.99
C ILE A 686 12.58 -11.60 -9.21
N PRO A 687 13.57 -11.73 -8.31
CA PRO A 687 14.55 -12.80 -8.38
C PRO A 687 13.96 -14.12 -7.90
N ARG A 688 14.70 -15.21 -8.12
CA ARG A 688 14.36 -16.52 -7.56
C ARG A 688 14.41 -16.49 -6.02
N PRO A 689 13.56 -17.29 -5.34
CA PRO A 689 13.51 -17.27 -3.89
C PRO A 689 14.78 -17.88 -3.28
N ASN A 690 15.41 -17.14 -2.38
CA ASN A 690 16.58 -17.60 -1.64
C ASN A 690 16.24 -18.72 -0.65
N TYR A 691 17.27 -19.37 -0.12
CA TYR A 691 17.12 -20.43 0.88
C TYR A 691 16.25 -19.98 2.06
N SER A 692 16.50 -18.79 2.60
CA SER A 692 15.77 -18.25 3.75
C SER A 692 14.29 -18.01 3.44
N SER A 693 14.00 -17.33 2.32
CA SER A 693 12.62 -17.11 1.86
C SER A 693 11.88 -18.44 1.61
N ARG A 694 12.53 -19.43 0.97
CA ARG A 694 11.95 -20.78 0.77
C ARG A 694 11.66 -21.46 2.10
N PHE A 695 12.57 -21.36 3.08
CA PHE A 695 12.39 -21.95 4.40
C PHE A 695 11.21 -21.33 5.14
N SER A 696 11.09 -20.01 5.12
CA SER A 696 9.93 -19.29 5.66
C SER A 696 8.63 -19.71 4.97
N ILE A 697 8.63 -19.82 3.63
CA ILE A 697 7.46 -20.26 2.85
C ILE A 697 7.04 -21.69 3.20
N TRP A 698 7.96 -22.66 3.20
CA TRP A 698 7.63 -24.04 3.55
C TRP A 698 7.13 -24.16 4.99
N THR A 699 7.78 -23.45 5.92
CA THR A 699 7.39 -23.44 7.34
C THR A 699 6.00 -22.84 7.54
N HIS A 700 5.69 -21.75 6.84
CA HIS A 700 4.38 -21.11 6.89
C HIS A 700 3.30 -22.01 6.27
N LEU A 701 3.52 -22.54 5.07
CA LEU A 701 2.56 -23.38 4.35
C LEU A 701 2.24 -24.68 5.12
N LEU A 702 3.27 -25.37 5.62
CA LEU A 702 3.08 -26.61 6.39
C LEU A 702 2.56 -26.32 7.81
N GLY A 703 2.94 -25.18 8.38
CA GLY A 703 2.51 -24.75 9.71
C GLY A 703 1.01 -24.49 9.84
N GLN A 704 0.31 -24.23 8.72
CA GLN A 704 -1.16 -24.14 8.70
C GLN A 704 -1.84 -25.48 9.05
N TYR A 705 -1.12 -26.59 8.89
CA TYR A 705 -1.65 -27.93 9.13
C TYR A 705 -1.11 -28.48 10.45
N MET A 706 -1.91 -28.38 11.52
CA MET A 706 -1.55 -28.81 12.88
C MET A 706 -1.11 -30.29 13.00
N ALA A 707 -1.40 -31.12 12.00
CA ALA A 707 -1.06 -32.54 11.97
C ALA A 707 0.30 -32.86 11.32
N VAL A 708 1.01 -31.87 10.77
CA VAL A 708 2.38 -32.07 10.30
C VAL A 708 3.30 -32.13 11.51
N GLY A 709 3.84 -33.32 11.77
CA GLY A 709 4.78 -33.52 12.87
C GLY A 709 6.08 -32.78 12.63
N TRP A 710 6.71 -32.29 13.69
CA TRP A 710 7.95 -31.52 13.60
C TRP A 710 9.19 -32.32 13.24
N GLN A 711 9.05 -33.64 13.17
CA GLN A 711 10.04 -34.52 12.55
C GLN A 711 10.19 -34.26 11.05
N PHE A 712 9.27 -33.49 10.45
CA PHE A 712 9.41 -33.06 9.07
C PHE A 712 10.55 -32.06 8.95
N ASP A 713 11.65 -32.49 8.31
CA ASP A 713 12.81 -31.63 8.07
C ASP A 713 12.56 -30.66 6.91
N THR A 714 12.06 -29.48 7.26
CA THR A 714 11.87 -28.38 6.33
C THR A 714 13.19 -27.91 5.71
N GLY A 715 14.32 -28.04 6.42
CA GLY A 715 15.63 -27.60 5.94
C GLY A 715 16.18 -28.43 4.78
N VAL A 716 15.89 -29.74 4.75
CA VAL A 716 16.24 -30.58 3.58
C VAL A 716 15.30 -30.27 2.41
N MET A 717 14.00 -30.10 2.67
CA MET A 717 13.03 -29.75 1.63
C MET A 717 13.39 -28.43 0.93
N THR A 718 13.86 -27.45 1.68
CA THR A 718 14.26 -26.15 1.12
C THR A 718 15.45 -26.28 0.20
N LYS A 719 16.47 -27.07 0.55
CA LYS A 719 17.62 -27.37 -0.32
C LYS A 719 17.19 -28.06 -1.61
N ILE A 720 16.29 -29.04 -1.54
CA ILE A 720 15.77 -29.76 -2.72
C ILE A 720 14.97 -28.82 -3.64
N SER A 721 14.23 -27.87 -3.06
CA SER A 721 13.41 -26.91 -3.81
C SER A 721 14.21 -25.78 -4.49
N ASP A 722 15.52 -25.97 -4.70
CA ASP A 722 16.34 -24.98 -5.43
C ASP A 722 15.96 -24.89 -6.91
N GLY A 723 15.91 -23.65 -7.41
CA GLY A 723 15.45 -23.37 -8.77
C GLY A 723 13.93 -23.33 -8.98
N TYR A 724 13.12 -23.68 -7.96
CA TYR A 724 11.65 -23.59 -8.07
C TYR A 724 11.11 -22.23 -7.61
N THR A 725 10.04 -21.77 -8.25
CA THR A 725 9.33 -20.54 -7.85
C THR A 725 8.37 -20.80 -6.69
N VAL A 726 7.98 -19.72 -5.99
CA VAL A 726 7.04 -19.77 -4.85
C VAL A 726 5.71 -20.41 -5.25
N GLY A 727 5.19 -20.07 -6.43
CA GLY A 727 3.95 -20.65 -6.96
C GLY A 727 4.06 -22.13 -7.25
N SER A 728 5.21 -22.63 -7.69
CA SER A 728 5.46 -24.06 -7.83
C SER A 728 5.39 -24.76 -6.46
N ILE A 729 6.01 -24.18 -5.43
CA ILE A 729 5.97 -24.71 -4.06
C ILE A 729 4.54 -24.72 -3.48
N ILE A 730 3.78 -23.64 -3.67
CA ILE A 730 2.37 -23.58 -3.21
C ILE A 730 1.53 -24.64 -3.94
N CYS A 731 1.74 -24.79 -5.25
CA CYS A 731 1.03 -25.77 -6.06
C CYS A 731 1.34 -27.22 -5.61
N THR A 732 2.59 -27.54 -5.28
CA THR A 732 2.95 -28.89 -4.78
C THR A 732 2.30 -29.19 -3.44
N VAL A 733 2.29 -28.23 -2.52
CA VAL A 733 1.63 -28.39 -1.21
C VAL A 733 0.14 -28.61 -1.40
N ASN A 734 -0.54 -27.79 -2.21
CA ASN A 734 -1.98 -27.90 -2.45
C ASN A 734 -2.36 -29.22 -3.15
N GLU A 735 -1.51 -29.74 -4.03
CA GLU A 735 -1.74 -31.00 -4.73
C GLU A 735 -1.57 -32.22 -3.80
N VAL A 736 -0.64 -32.17 -2.85
CA VAL A 736 -0.44 -33.24 -1.86
C VAL A 736 -1.48 -33.16 -0.72
N MET A 737 -1.75 -31.95 -0.23
CA MET A 737 -2.61 -31.67 0.91
C MET A 737 -4.10 -31.63 0.52
N THR A 738 -4.58 -32.71 -0.06
CA THR A 738 -6.02 -32.90 -0.33
C THR A 738 -6.80 -33.12 0.97
N VAL A 739 -8.10 -32.84 0.97
CA VAL A 739 -8.99 -33.09 2.13
C VAL A 739 -8.85 -34.52 2.66
N LYS A 740 -8.73 -35.50 1.75
CA LYS A 740 -8.49 -36.90 2.10
C LYS A 740 -7.14 -37.08 2.82
N ARG A 741 -6.06 -36.49 2.30
CA ARG A 741 -4.72 -36.58 2.92
C ARG A 741 -4.71 -35.91 4.29
N MET A 742 -5.33 -34.74 4.44
CA MET A 742 -5.43 -34.01 5.70
C MET A 742 -6.04 -34.86 6.83
N LEU A 743 -7.10 -35.63 6.53
CA LEU A 743 -7.69 -36.56 7.50
C LEU A 743 -6.75 -37.70 7.89
N GLN A 744 -5.91 -38.16 6.95
CA GLN A 744 -4.96 -39.25 7.16
C GLN A 744 -3.71 -38.82 7.93
N LEU A 745 -3.36 -37.52 8.00
CA LEU A 745 -2.16 -37.03 8.69
C LEU A 745 -2.10 -37.46 10.17
N ARG A 746 -3.26 -37.64 10.81
CA ARG A 746 -3.36 -38.12 12.21
C ARG A 746 -2.88 -39.57 12.39
N ILE A 747 -2.95 -40.37 11.32
CA ILE A 747 -2.64 -41.81 11.33
C ILE A 747 -1.30 -42.06 10.64
N HIS A 748 -1.08 -41.43 9.49
CA HIS A 748 0.12 -41.53 8.69
C HIS A 748 0.75 -40.14 8.52
N PRO A 749 1.91 -39.87 9.15
CA PRO A 749 2.57 -38.58 9.07
C PRO A 749 2.94 -38.23 7.63
N LEU A 750 3.17 -36.95 7.37
CA LEU A 750 3.58 -36.48 6.04
C LEU A 750 5.02 -36.92 5.76
N SER A 751 5.21 -37.67 4.67
CA SER A 751 6.55 -38.04 4.20
C SER A 751 7.12 -36.96 3.26
N PRO A 752 8.39 -36.55 3.41
CA PRO A 752 9.04 -35.64 2.46
C PRO A 752 8.99 -36.14 1.01
N LEU A 753 9.06 -37.46 0.79
CA LEU A 753 9.04 -38.05 -0.55
C LEU A 753 7.74 -37.78 -1.31
N GLU A 754 6.61 -37.65 -0.62
CA GLU A 754 5.32 -37.32 -1.25
C GLU A 754 5.37 -35.94 -1.92
N LEU A 755 5.99 -34.96 -1.25
CA LEU A 755 6.15 -33.61 -1.77
C LEU A 755 7.20 -33.56 -2.88
N VAL A 756 8.33 -34.26 -2.73
CA VAL A 756 9.39 -34.32 -3.74
C VAL A 756 8.85 -34.91 -5.05
N ASN A 757 8.09 -36.00 -4.99
CA ASN A 757 7.51 -36.65 -6.18
C ASN A 757 6.61 -35.71 -6.99
N VAL A 758 5.89 -34.79 -6.33
CA VAL A 758 5.05 -33.80 -7.01
C VAL A 758 5.90 -32.62 -7.48
N LEU A 759 6.90 -32.21 -6.70
CA LEU A 759 7.81 -31.11 -7.05
C LEU A 759 8.60 -31.41 -8.33
N CYS A 760 9.12 -32.63 -8.49
CA CYS A 760 9.87 -33.04 -9.68
C CYS A 760 9.03 -33.01 -10.97
N LYS A 761 7.70 -32.98 -10.89
CA LYS A 761 6.82 -32.82 -12.07
C LYS A 761 6.66 -31.37 -12.51
N LYS A 762 7.01 -30.40 -11.66
CA LYS A 762 6.90 -28.97 -11.96
C LYS A 762 8.15 -28.51 -12.71
N THR A 763 7.99 -27.50 -13.55
CA THR A 763 9.11 -26.91 -14.30
C THR A 763 9.94 -25.99 -13.39
N PRO A 764 11.25 -26.26 -13.20
CA PRO A 764 12.14 -25.33 -12.54
C PRO A 764 12.45 -24.14 -13.46
N VAL A 765 12.97 -23.06 -12.89
CA VAL A 765 13.52 -21.94 -13.66
C VAL A 765 14.88 -22.36 -14.20
N TYR A 766 15.05 -22.29 -15.52
CA TYR A 766 16.30 -22.66 -16.16
C TYR A 766 17.34 -21.55 -16.05
N LYS A 767 18.62 -21.93 -16.04
CA LYS A 767 19.74 -20.97 -15.97
C LYS A 767 19.72 -19.95 -17.12
N GLU A 768 19.29 -20.38 -18.30
CA GLU A 768 19.16 -19.51 -19.49
C GLU A 768 18.15 -18.37 -19.26
N GLU A 769 17.04 -18.64 -18.57
CA GLU A 769 16.03 -17.62 -18.24
C GLU A 769 16.57 -16.60 -17.23
N ASP A 770 17.37 -17.06 -16.26
CA ASP A 770 18.02 -16.18 -15.30
C ASP A 770 19.05 -15.26 -15.99
N GLU A 771 19.93 -15.83 -16.81
CA GLU A 771 20.94 -15.06 -17.54
C GLU A 771 20.28 -14.05 -18.49
N ALA A 772 19.18 -14.42 -19.15
CA ALA A 772 18.40 -13.51 -19.97
C ALA A 772 17.77 -12.37 -19.15
N SER A 773 17.29 -12.67 -17.94
CA SER A 773 16.76 -11.69 -17.00
C SER A 773 17.84 -10.71 -16.53
N GLU A 774 19.01 -11.20 -16.13
CA GLU A 774 20.16 -10.37 -15.73
C GLU A 774 20.64 -9.45 -16.87
N GLN A 775 20.76 -9.99 -18.08
CA GLN A 775 21.09 -9.21 -19.29
C GLN A 775 20.03 -8.16 -19.66
N TRP A 776 18.78 -8.40 -19.28
CA TRP A 776 17.71 -7.43 -19.47
C TRP A 776 17.77 -6.32 -18.40
N CYS A 777 17.99 -6.69 -17.14
CA CYS A 777 18.16 -5.76 -16.02
C CYS A 777 19.31 -4.77 -16.25
N SER A 778 20.45 -5.23 -16.80
CA SER A 778 21.58 -4.34 -17.14
C SER A 778 21.25 -3.29 -18.21
N LYS A 779 20.19 -3.49 -19.01
CA LYS A 779 19.75 -2.58 -20.07
C LYS A 779 18.66 -1.58 -19.60
N VAL A 780 18.24 -1.63 -18.34
CA VAL A 780 17.27 -0.69 -17.74
C VAL A 780 17.91 0.71 -17.62
N PRO A 781 17.15 1.82 -17.71
CA PRO A 781 17.72 3.17 -17.72
C PRO A 781 18.59 3.50 -16.48
N ILE A 782 18.18 3.02 -15.30
CA ILE A 782 18.91 3.23 -14.04
C ILE A 782 20.24 2.45 -14.07
N ALA A 783 20.21 1.17 -14.44
CA ALA A 783 21.42 0.36 -14.60
C ALA A 783 22.39 0.94 -15.64
N ARG A 784 21.88 1.52 -16.73
CA ARG A 784 22.70 2.23 -17.74
C ARG A 784 23.35 3.50 -17.19
N ARG A 785 22.60 4.31 -16.44
CA ARG A 785 23.15 5.51 -15.78
C ARG A 785 24.24 5.12 -14.80
N ARG A 786 24.04 4.03 -14.06
CA ARG A 786 25.06 3.48 -13.17
C ARG A 786 26.30 2.98 -13.92
N ALA A 787 26.13 2.21 -14.99
CA ALA A 787 27.26 1.72 -15.79
C ALA A 787 28.12 2.89 -16.30
N ARG A 788 27.49 3.96 -16.81
CA ARG A 788 28.17 5.20 -17.20
C ARG A 788 28.87 5.89 -16.04
N ALA A 789 28.22 5.98 -14.87
CA ALA A 789 28.84 6.56 -13.69
C ALA A 789 30.08 5.78 -13.23
N VAL A 790 30.06 4.45 -13.33
CA VAL A 790 31.22 3.59 -13.04
C VAL A 790 32.33 3.80 -14.08
N GLU A 791 32.00 3.88 -15.37
CA GLU A 791 32.98 4.20 -16.43
C GLU A 791 33.68 5.54 -16.17
N LEU A 792 32.92 6.60 -15.87
CA LEU A 792 33.48 7.93 -15.55
C LEU A 792 34.39 7.90 -14.32
N LEU A 793 34.00 7.20 -13.25
CA LEU A 793 34.86 7.07 -12.05
C LEU A 793 36.15 6.30 -12.33
N LEU A 794 36.11 5.29 -13.20
CA LEU A 794 37.31 4.56 -13.63
C LEU A 794 38.22 5.44 -14.48
N GLU A 795 37.67 6.29 -15.34
CA GLU A 795 38.42 7.29 -16.11
C GLU A 795 39.07 8.31 -15.19
N GLU A 796 38.36 8.86 -14.21
CA GLU A 796 38.91 9.78 -13.19
C GLU A 796 40.04 9.12 -12.37
N GLN A 797 39.87 7.86 -11.97
CA GLN A 797 40.93 7.12 -11.27
C GLN A 797 42.15 6.89 -12.15
N ALA A 798 41.95 6.55 -13.43
CA ALA A 798 43.03 6.39 -14.39
C ALA A 798 43.78 7.71 -14.63
N GLU A 799 43.06 8.83 -14.72
CA GLU A 799 43.66 10.16 -14.81
C GLU A 799 44.46 10.52 -13.55
N LEU A 800 43.93 10.27 -12.36
CA LEU A 800 44.64 10.52 -11.11
C LEU A 800 45.90 9.66 -11.01
N GLN A 801 45.83 8.39 -11.42
CA GLN A 801 47.00 7.52 -11.49
C GLN A 801 48.02 8.00 -12.52
N ALA A 802 47.57 8.49 -13.69
CA ALA A 802 48.45 9.08 -14.70
C ALA A 802 49.10 10.41 -14.22
N LYS A 803 48.35 11.26 -13.51
CA LYS A 803 48.84 12.48 -12.85
C LYS A 803 49.85 12.14 -11.75
N GLN A 804 49.61 11.09 -10.96
CA GLN A 804 50.57 10.61 -9.96
C GLN A 804 51.83 9.98 -10.58
N ALA A 805 51.69 9.23 -11.68
CA ALA A 805 52.80 8.65 -12.42
C ALA A 805 53.69 9.73 -13.05
N SER A 806 53.09 10.75 -13.69
CA SER A 806 53.79 11.90 -14.25
C SER A 806 54.44 12.80 -13.20
N ALA A 807 53.83 12.94 -12.02
CA ALA A 807 54.44 13.63 -10.88
C ALA A 807 55.65 12.85 -10.31
N LYS A 808 55.61 11.51 -10.33
CA LYS A 808 56.73 10.66 -9.91
C LYS A 808 57.90 10.67 -10.91
N THR A 809 57.64 10.78 -12.21
CA THR A 809 58.72 10.94 -13.21
C THR A 809 59.36 12.32 -13.16
N LYS A 810 58.58 13.41 -12.96
CA LYS A 810 59.13 14.77 -12.77
C LYS A 810 59.94 14.96 -11.49
N LYS A 811 59.79 14.09 -10.47
CA LYS A 811 60.63 14.10 -9.25
C LYS A 811 61.91 13.27 -9.38
N LYS A 812 62.08 12.50 -10.46
CA LYS A 812 63.27 11.67 -10.74
C LYS A 812 64.18 12.25 -11.82
N SER A 813 63.72 13.25 -12.57
CA SER A 813 64.54 14.16 -13.39
C SER A 813 64.91 15.39 -12.58
#